data_AF-A0AAD2Y004-F1
#
_entry.id   AF-A0AAD2Y004-F1
#
_cell.length_a   1.000
_cell.length_b   1.000
_cell.length_c   1.000
_cell.angle_alpha   90.00
_cell.angle_beta   90.00
_cell.angle_gamma   90.00
#
_symmetry.space_group_name_H-M   'P 1'
#
loop_
_entity.id
_entity.type
_entity.pdbx_description
1 polymer ?
#
loop_
_entity_poly.entity_id
_entity_poly.type
_entity_poly.pdbx_seq_one_letter_code
_entity_poly.pdbx_strand_id
1 'polypeptide(L)'
;MFHVYHSNQLDVLKILAAAVIKHDPLDDPFASEMILVQSPGMAQWLQMELAQTFGIAANIEFPLPASFIWEMFVRVLPDIPVESAFSKASMSWKLMHRLPVMLEQEEFTSLRHYLHDDGDKRKLFQLSSRVADLFDQYLVYRADWLNSWERGESIDGLGEAQRWQAALWRDLVSYTRTLRQPEWHRANLYARFIRTLEQAKSTPENLPRRVFICGISALPPIYLQALQALGRHIDIHLLFTNPCRDYWGDIQDYAFLAKLQSRQRRRHDAEAARGLFRDAEQASQLFNEAGEQQLTNPLLASWGKLGRDNLFLLSQMDASDDIDAFVDVEPDNLLHCMQYDLLNLQDSAIIGLNAVELAHSDRKRLLDPADRSIVVQVCHSAQREVEVLQDHLLAMMEADPTLKARDIIVMVADIDAYAPFIQAVFANAPADRYLPFAISDRRASQAHPAIVAFLHLLALPDSRFVSEDVLALLDVPALASHFAIDESGLRLLRRWVSESGVRWGLDDASVEALSLPITGQHTWRFGVQRMLLGYAMESHNGDWEGILPYDESSGLVGELAGHLAELLARLNHWRERLAEPRPLAEWLPMCRELLNAFFTPDAETEAALLLVEEQWQQLIQYGMDARFEEAIPVALLRDDLRSRLDQQRISQRFLAGQINFCTLMPMRSIPFQLVCLLGMNDGVYPRTLAPLGFDLMQQQSRKGDRSRRDDDRYLFLEAMLSAQQQLYISYIGRAIQDNTERYPSVLVTELLDYIGQSFYLEGDGHLELDESAGRVRAHLQHLNSRMPFAAENFQPAARLQSFAREWLPAAQGAGQPQPEFVQPLTAPDIDALTLEAFLRFWRHPVRAWFHQRLGVSFWLEEDELPDSEPFALDNLERYQINAQLLNALVEGEDTQRLYAHHRAAGNLPYGAFGELFWQAQRDEMQEVAAEVVNQRSDGESWEVNLQLEQVSLTGWLTQVQSDGLLRWRPGVLNMNDGLLLWLEHLIYCALGGTGSSRMYGRQQSRWCFPAVPQSEAMAALNDYIAGYLDGLRQPLMLLSKSGGAWLTASYDKKSQQLLTDEATQLKARNRLLTAWSGSYQVEGEGSDPYLQRLCRVLDEAQLQQITEAAQRWYLPVLAAHQDDE
;
A
#
# COMPACT_ATOMS: atom_id res chain seq x y z
N MET A 1 36.27 -21.20 29.60
CA MET A 1 35.67 -22.52 29.30
C MET A 1 34.48 -22.34 28.36
N PHE A 2 34.04 -23.39 27.66
CA PHE A 2 32.86 -23.33 26.77
C PHE A 2 31.70 -24.10 27.39
N HIS A 3 30.69 -23.37 27.88
CA HIS A 3 29.50 -23.88 28.54
C HIS A 3 28.29 -23.81 27.60
N VAL A 4 27.53 -24.89 27.50
CA VAL A 4 26.28 -24.93 26.72
C VAL A 4 25.11 -25.21 27.64
N TYR A 5 24.16 -24.29 27.68
CA TYR A 5 22.94 -24.38 28.47
C TYR A 5 21.78 -24.75 27.53
N HIS A 6 21.13 -25.87 27.79
CA HIS A 6 19.95 -26.31 27.07
C HIS A 6 18.69 -26.10 27.92
N SER A 7 17.71 -25.37 27.39
CA SER A 7 16.40 -25.20 28.05
C SER A 7 15.30 -25.03 27.01
N ASN A 8 14.07 -25.43 27.34
CA ASN A 8 12.88 -25.15 26.55
C ASN A 8 12.30 -23.75 26.78
N GLN A 9 12.80 -23.00 27.77
CA GLN A 9 12.30 -21.67 28.11
C GLN A 9 13.44 -20.66 28.14
N LEU A 10 13.26 -19.56 27.40
CA LEU A 10 14.23 -18.46 27.38
C LEU A 10 14.35 -17.77 28.75
N ASP A 11 13.27 -17.72 29.54
CA ASP A 11 13.25 -17.14 30.88
C ASP A 11 14.27 -17.81 31.81
N VAL A 12 14.36 -19.14 31.77
CA VAL A 12 15.31 -19.94 32.56
C VAL A 12 16.74 -19.62 32.16
N LEU A 13 17.01 -19.54 30.86
CA LEU A 13 18.32 -19.17 30.33
C LEU A 13 18.72 -17.76 30.79
N LYS A 14 17.80 -16.80 30.76
CA LYS A 14 18.03 -15.45 31.30
C LYS A 14 18.30 -15.48 32.81
N ILE A 15 17.57 -16.29 33.59
CA ILE A 15 17.81 -16.44 35.04
C ILE A 15 19.21 -16.99 35.30
N LEU A 16 19.64 -18.00 34.53
CA LEU A 16 20.98 -18.58 34.63
C LEU A 16 22.06 -17.57 34.27
N ALA A 17 21.89 -16.81 33.19
CA ALA A 17 22.81 -15.74 32.83
C ALA A 17 22.92 -14.68 33.94
N ALA A 18 21.79 -14.23 34.49
CA ALA A 18 21.77 -13.28 35.61
C ALA A 18 22.44 -13.86 36.88
N ALA A 19 22.26 -15.16 37.15
CA ALA A 19 22.89 -15.83 38.28
C ALA A 19 24.42 -15.88 38.12
N VAL A 20 24.93 -16.19 36.93
CA VAL A 20 26.37 -16.15 36.62
C VAL A 20 26.92 -14.74 36.82
N ILE A 21 26.22 -13.72 36.30
CA ILE A 21 26.63 -12.31 36.44
C ILE A 21 26.70 -11.89 37.91
N LYS A 22 25.72 -12.30 38.71
CA LYS A 22 25.63 -11.97 40.14
C LYS A 22 26.68 -12.67 40.98
N HIS A 23 26.97 -13.93 40.67
CA HIS A 23 27.90 -14.76 41.44
C HIS A 23 29.36 -14.35 41.18
N ASP A 24 29.69 -13.99 39.94
CA ASP A 24 31.03 -13.59 39.55
C ASP A 24 31.00 -12.21 38.86
N PRO A 25 30.95 -11.09 39.59
CA PRO A 25 30.97 -9.77 38.97
C PRO A 25 32.29 -9.49 38.24
N LEU A 26 32.24 -8.61 37.23
CA LEU A 26 33.45 -8.13 36.54
C LEU A 26 34.30 -7.31 37.51
N ASP A 27 35.63 -7.46 37.44
CA ASP A 27 36.56 -6.77 38.34
C ASP A 27 36.73 -5.27 37.99
N ASP A 28 36.59 -4.93 36.71
CA ASP A 28 36.62 -3.54 36.22
C ASP A 28 35.20 -2.97 36.13
N PRO A 29 34.88 -1.89 36.86
CA PRO A 29 33.55 -1.28 36.82
C PRO A 29 33.19 -0.63 35.48
N PHE A 30 34.15 -0.41 34.57
CA PHE A 30 33.90 0.12 33.23
C PHE A 30 33.95 -0.95 32.13
N ALA A 31 34.25 -2.20 32.47
CA ALA A 31 34.15 -3.28 31.51
C ALA A 31 32.68 -3.53 31.17
N SER A 32 32.39 -3.60 29.87
CA SER A 32 31.04 -3.91 29.38
C SER A 32 30.74 -5.39 29.52
N GLU A 33 29.51 -5.72 29.90
CA GLU A 33 29.05 -7.11 29.71
C GLU A 33 28.71 -7.38 28.26
N MET A 34 29.11 -8.56 27.78
CA MET A 34 28.97 -8.90 26.37
C MET A 34 27.95 -10.00 26.15
N ILE A 35 26.88 -9.68 25.44
CA ILE A 35 25.80 -10.62 25.13
C ILE A 35 25.53 -10.63 23.62
N LEU A 36 25.95 -11.68 22.94
CA LEU A 36 25.67 -11.85 21.52
C LEU A 36 24.18 -12.14 21.32
N VAL A 37 23.55 -11.33 20.49
CA VAL A 37 22.15 -11.46 20.07
C VAL A 37 22.06 -11.25 18.57
N GLN A 38 20.96 -11.71 17.96
CA GLN A 38 20.76 -11.58 16.52
C GLN A 38 19.56 -10.69 16.13
N SER A 39 18.87 -10.13 17.13
CA SER A 39 17.78 -9.17 16.90
C SER A 39 17.80 -8.03 17.94
N PRO A 40 17.48 -6.78 17.53
CA PRO A 40 17.32 -5.66 18.48
C PRO A 40 16.25 -5.92 19.54
N GLY A 41 15.18 -6.64 19.18
CA GLY A 41 14.12 -7.01 20.12
C GLY A 41 14.62 -7.91 21.26
N MET A 42 15.53 -8.85 20.98
CA MET A 42 16.18 -9.66 22.02
C MET A 42 17.07 -8.81 22.93
N ALA A 43 17.81 -7.83 22.37
CA ALA A 43 18.61 -6.90 23.15
C ALA A 43 17.74 -6.09 24.12
N GLN A 44 16.64 -5.51 23.62
CA GLN A 44 15.70 -4.75 24.44
C GLN A 44 15.05 -5.60 25.54
N TRP A 45 14.60 -6.82 25.19
CA TRP A 45 14.04 -7.75 26.17
C TRP A 45 15.04 -8.08 27.28
N LEU A 46 16.28 -8.44 26.93
CA LEU A 46 17.33 -8.72 27.91
C LEU A 46 17.67 -7.51 28.76
N GLN A 47 17.77 -6.31 28.17
CA GLN A 47 18.00 -5.07 28.93
C GLN A 47 16.91 -4.85 29.97
N MET A 48 15.64 -5.00 29.59
CA MET A 48 14.50 -4.84 30.50
C MET A 48 14.49 -5.91 31.59
N GLU A 49 14.73 -7.17 31.23
CA GLU A 49 14.70 -8.31 32.15
C GLU A 49 15.88 -8.33 33.14
N LEU A 50 17.06 -7.95 32.69
CA LEU A 50 18.23 -7.79 33.55
C LEU A 50 18.04 -6.56 34.46
N ALA A 51 17.47 -5.46 33.96
CA ALA A 51 17.18 -4.28 34.78
C ALA A 51 16.15 -4.60 35.88
N GLN A 52 15.13 -5.40 35.61
CA GLN A 52 14.20 -5.86 36.64
C GLN A 52 14.89 -6.71 37.72
N THR A 53 15.88 -7.52 37.33
CA THR A 53 16.58 -8.45 38.24
C THR A 53 17.63 -7.73 39.10
N PHE A 54 18.36 -6.78 38.52
CA PHE A 54 19.46 -6.05 39.16
C PHE A 54 19.08 -4.65 39.67
N GLY A 55 17.89 -4.14 39.31
CA GLY A 55 17.46 -2.76 39.52
C GLY A 55 17.93 -1.78 38.44
N ILE A 56 18.96 -2.14 37.67
CA ILE A 56 19.51 -1.38 36.54
C ILE A 56 20.22 -2.33 35.57
N ALA A 57 20.15 -2.02 34.27
CA ALA A 57 21.01 -2.63 33.25
C ALA A 57 21.73 -1.49 32.50
N ALA A 58 23.05 -1.46 32.61
CA ALA A 58 23.90 -0.43 32.00
C ALA A 58 25.21 -1.05 31.53
N ASN A 59 25.85 -0.43 30.53
CA ASN A 59 27.13 -0.89 29.97
C ASN A 59 27.10 -2.35 29.48
N ILE A 60 26.04 -2.73 28.76
CA ILE A 60 25.92 -4.05 28.13
C ILE A 60 26.01 -3.88 26.62
N GLU A 61 26.94 -4.59 26.00
CA GLU A 61 27.13 -4.63 24.56
C GLU A 61 26.37 -5.82 23.96
N PHE A 62 25.64 -5.54 22.88
CA PHE A 62 24.82 -6.52 22.15
C PHE A 62 25.29 -6.72 20.70
N PRO A 63 26.54 -7.17 20.46
CA PRO A 63 27.04 -7.33 19.10
C PRO A 63 26.41 -8.54 18.39
N LEU A 64 26.28 -8.44 17.07
CA LEU A 64 25.95 -9.58 16.22
C LEU A 64 27.11 -10.59 16.23
N PRO A 65 26.86 -11.90 16.09
CA PRO A 65 27.92 -12.91 16.08
C PRO A 65 29.04 -12.62 15.05
N ALA A 66 28.67 -12.18 13.85
CA ALA A 66 29.64 -11.87 12.80
C ALA A 66 30.55 -10.69 13.16
N SER A 67 30.00 -9.64 13.79
CA SER A 67 30.75 -8.46 14.23
C SER A 67 31.67 -8.80 15.40
N PHE A 68 31.16 -9.55 16.38
CA PHE A 68 31.94 -10.01 17.52
C PHE A 68 33.15 -10.85 17.09
N ILE A 69 32.96 -11.82 16.19
CA ILE A 69 34.07 -12.67 15.73
C ILE A 69 35.14 -11.84 15.01
N TRP A 70 34.73 -10.86 14.19
CA TRP A 70 35.68 -9.97 13.53
C TRP A 70 36.46 -9.11 14.54
N GLU A 71 35.77 -8.57 15.54
CA GLU A 71 36.42 -7.83 16.63
C GLU A 71 37.45 -8.69 17.37
N MET A 72 37.14 -9.97 17.63
CA MET A 72 38.09 -10.90 18.23
C MET A 72 39.30 -11.17 17.31
N PHE A 73 39.12 -11.19 15.98
CA PHE A 73 40.26 -11.25 15.06
C PHE A 73 41.18 -10.04 15.24
N VAL A 74 40.62 -8.83 15.34
CA VAL A 74 41.39 -7.59 15.54
C VAL A 74 42.17 -7.61 16.86
N ARG A 75 41.59 -8.17 17.92
CA ARG A 75 42.24 -8.24 19.24
C ARG A 75 43.34 -9.31 19.32
N VAL A 76 43.15 -10.47 18.69
CA VAL A 76 44.05 -11.63 18.83
C VAL A 76 45.16 -11.66 17.78
N LEU A 77 44.86 -11.25 16.55
CA LEU A 77 45.80 -11.31 15.44
C LEU A 77 46.45 -9.93 15.21
N PRO A 78 47.75 -9.87 14.89
CA PRO A 78 48.43 -8.61 14.63
C PRO A 78 47.99 -8.01 13.27
N ASP A 79 47.94 -6.68 13.21
CA ASP A 79 47.75 -5.88 12.00
C ASP A 79 46.46 -6.18 11.20
N ILE A 80 45.38 -6.55 11.90
CA ILE A 80 44.05 -6.71 11.28
C ILE A 80 43.31 -5.37 11.34
N PRO A 81 42.73 -4.90 10.22
CA PRO A 81 41.95 -3.67 10.20
C PRO A 81 40.64 -3.81 10.98
N VAL A 82 40.16 -2.68 11.54
CA VAL A 82 38.88 -2.61 12.26
C VAL A 82 37.72 -3.10 11.37
N GLU A 83 37.75 -2.77 10.08
CA GLU A 83 36.79 -3.27 9.10
C GLU A 83 37.46 -4.07 7.99
N SER A 84 36.76 -5.10 7.51
CA SER A 84 37.19 -5.92 6.38
C SER A 84 37.10 -5.14 5.07
N ALA A 85 38.15 -5.23 4.24
CA ALA A 85 38.12 -4.76 2.86
C ALA A 85 37.19 -5.60 1.96
N PHE A 86 36.67 -6.72 2.46
CA PHE A 86 35.73 -7.63 1.79
C PHE A 86 34.35 -7.59 2.45
N SER A 87 33.92 -6.43 2.96
CA SER A 87 32.52 -6.23 3.33
C SER A 87 31.64 -6.32 2.08
N LYS A 88 30.39 -6.79 2.22
CA LYS A 88 29.40 -6.87 1.12
C LYS A 88 29.38 -5.59 0.28
N ALA A 89 29.22 -4.43 0.93
CA ALA A 89 29.14 -3.15 0.23
C ALA A 89 30.43 -2.79 -0.52
N SER A 90 31.60 -2.99 0.09
CA SER A 90 32.88 -2.72 -0.58
C SER A 90 33.10 -3.67 -1.77
N MET A 91 32.74 -4.95 -1.62
CA MET A 91 32.81 -5.92 -2.71
C MET A 91 31.90 -5.53 -3.87
N SER A 92 30.68 -5.05 -3.63
CA SER A 92 29.78 -4.60 -4.70
C SER A 92 30.42 -3.54 -5.59
N TRP A 93 31.04 -2.53 -4.99
CA TRP A 93 31.72 -1.46 -5.73
C TRP A 93 32.98 -1.93 -6.46
N LYS A 94 33.80 -2.77 -5.82
CA LYS A 94 34.98 -3.36 -6.47
C LYS A 94 34.58 -4.23 -7.65
N LEU A 95 33.57 -5.08 -7.47
CA LEU A 95 33.06 -5.95 -8.54
C LEU A 95 32.44 -5.15 -9.68
N MET A 96 31.76 -4.04 -9.40
CA MET A 96 31.25 -3.14 -10.44
C MET A 96 32.37 -2.59 -11.32
N HIS A 97 33.53 -2.26 -10.74
CA HIS A 97 34.70 -1.84 -11.50
C HIS A 97 35.40 -3.01 -12.23
N ARG A 98 35.43 -4.20 -11.63
CA ARG A 98 36.19 -5.35 -12.15
C ARG A 98 35.47 -6.19 -13.19
N LEU A 99 34.16 -6.39 -13.05
CA LEU A 99 33.35 -7.19 -13.97
C LEU A 99 33.52 -6.78 -15.44
N PRO A 100 33.44 -5.49 -15.82
CA PRO A 100 33.60 -5.07 -17.22
C PRO A 100 34.94 -5.50 -17.83
N VAL A 101 36.02 -5.47 -17.04
CA VAL A 101 37.37 -5.89 -17.47
C VAL A 101 37.45 -7.41 -17.67
N MET A 102 36.70 -8.18 -16.90
CA MET A 102 36.68 -9.65 -16.98
C MET A 102 35.77 -10.18 -18.10
N LEU A 103 34.87 -9.36 -18.64
CA LEU A 103 33.90 -9.80 -19.65
C LEU A 103 34.55 -10.36 -20.92
N GLU A 104 35.76 -9.94 -21.30
CA GLU A 104 36.46 -10.40 -22.50
C GLU A 104 36.92 -11.87 -22.43
N GLN A 105 36.99 -12.45 -21.23
CA GLN A 105 37.37 -13.85 -21.02
C GLN A 105 36.24 -14.81 -21.42
N GLU A 106 36.60 -16.02 -21.88
CA GLU A 106 35.62 -17.02 -22.36
C GLU A 106 34.68 -17.49 -21.25
N GLU A 107 35.18 -17.54 -20.00
CA GLU A 107 34.43 -17.96 -18.82
C GLU A 107 33.25 -17.03 -18.51
N PHE A 108 33.31 -15.76 -18.93
CA PHE A 108 32.32 -14.72 -18.65
C PHE A 108 31.31 -14.52 -19.79
N THR A 109 31.27 -15.42 -20.78
CA THR A 109 30.41 -15.30 -21.97
C THR A 109 28.92 -15.11 -21.64
N SER A 110 28.39 -15.79 -20.62
CA SER A 110 27.00 -15.63 -20.20
C SER A 110 26.71 -14.23 -19.64
N LEU A 111 27.64 -13.70 -18.82
CA LEU A 111 27.54 -12.36 -18.25
C LEU A 111 27.75 -11.27 -19.31
N ARG A 112 28.62 -11.52 -20.30
CA ARG A 112 28.84 -10.62 -21.43
C ARG A 112 27.56 -10.40 -22.24
N HIS A 113 26.81 -11.46 -22.52
CA HIS A 113 25.52 -11.34 -23.20
C HIS A 113 24.48 -10.61 -22.33
N TYR A 114 24.45 -10.88 -21.02
CA TYR A 114 23.53 -10.22 -20.10
C TYR A 114 23.76 -8.70 -20.00
N LEU A 115 25.02 -8.27 -20.02
CA LEU A 115 25.44 -6.87 -19.89
C LEU A 115 25.60 -6.11 -21.22
N HIS A 116 25.26 -6.72 -22.37
CA HIS A 116 25.47 -6.07 -23.68
C HIS A 116 24.70 -4.74 -23.82
N ASP A 117 23.44 -4.73 -23.37
CA ASP A 117 22.54 -3.57 -23.43
C ASP A 117 22.33 -2.97 -22.02
N ASP A 118 23.37 -2.39 -21.43
CA ASP A 118 23.37 -1.80 -20.07
C ASP A 118 23.90 -0.35 -20.06
N GLY A 119 23.29 0.53 -20.85
CA GLY A 119 23.74 1.92 -21.00
C GLY A 119 23.74 2.75 -19.70
N ASP A 120 22.88 2.41 -18.73
CA ASP A 120 22.74 3.09 -17.43
C ASP A 120 23.48 2.40 -16.27
N LYS A 121 24.27 1.36 -16.56
CA LYS A 121 25.02 0.53 -15.59
C LYS A 121 24.15 -0.16 -14.52
N ARG A 122 22.83 -0.22 -14.70
CA ARG A 122 21.90 -0.77 -13.69
C ARG A 122 22.06 -2.27 -13.54
N LYS A 123 22.13 -3.01 -14.65
CA LYS A 123 22.34 -4.48 -14.62
C LYS A 123 23.70 -4.81 -14.03
N LEU A 124 24.74 -4.04 -14.39
CA LEU A 124 26.08 -4.21 -13.85
C LEU A 124 26.10 -4.05 -12.33
N PHE A 125 25.49 -2.99 -11.79
CA PHE A 125 25.44 -2.78 -10.34
C PHE A 125 24.64 -3.88 -9.63
N GLN A 126 23.45 -4.23 -10.15
CA GLN A 126 22.64 -5.31 -9.58
C GLN A 126 23.38 -6.64 -9.55
N LEU A 127 24.03 -7.02 -10.66
CA LEU A 127 24.84 -8.24 -10.73
C LEU A 127 26.00 -8.18 -9.74
N SER A 128 26.72 -7.07 -9.68
CA SER A 128 27.84 -6.87 -8.75
C SER A 128 27.40 -7.04 -7.29
N SER A 129 26.25 -6.47 -6.93
CA SER A 129 25.66 -6.59 -5.59
C SER A 129 25.20 -8.02 -5.28
N ARG A 130 24.55 -8.71 -6.23
CA ARG A 130 24.14 -10.12 -6.05
C ARG A 130 25.33 -11.07 -5.95
N VAL A 131 26.41 -10.81 -6.68
CA VAL A 131 27.64 -11.61 -6.57
C VAL A 131 28.35 -11.30 -5.25
N ALA A 132 28.40 -10.04 -4.82
CA ALA A 132 28.92 -9.67 -3.51
C ALA A 132 28.15 -10.35 -2.36
N ASP A 133 26.82 -10.47 -2.49
CA ASP A 133 25.97 -11.22 -1.55
C ASP A 133 26.40 -12.68 -1.44
N LEU A 134 26.60 -13.35 -2.59
CA LEU A 134 27.05 -14.74 -2.63
C LEU A 134 28.45 -14.89 -2.04
N PHE A 135 29.38 -13.99 -2.34
CA PHE A 135 30.73 -14.04 -1.76
C PHE A 135 30.73 -13.79 -0.25
N ASP A 136 29.92 -12.87 0.28
CA ASP A 136 29.76 -12.70 1.73
C ASP A 136 29.19 -13.96 2.38
N GLN A 137 28.26 -14.64 1.71
CA GLN A 137 27.72 -15.92 2.16
C GLN A 137 28.78 -17.03 2.11
N TYR A 138 29.53 -17.16 1.01
CA TYR A 138 30.60 -18.15 0.88
C TYR A 138 31.73 -17.93 1.89
N LEU A 139 32.05 -16.67 2.23
CA LEU A 139 33.03 -16.31 3.26
C LEU A 139 32.70 -16.89 4.65
N VAL A 140 31.44 -17.24 4.90
CA VAL A 140 30.95 -17.80 6.16
C VAL A 140 30.70 -19.31 6.04
N TYR A 141 29.94 -19.74 5.04
CA TYR A 141 29.47 -21.13 4.95
C TYR A 141 30.38 -22.05 4.14
N ARG A 142 31.26 -21.48 3.28
CA ARG A 142 32.10 -22.20 2.32
C ARG A 142 33.50 -21.59 2.21
N ALA A 143 34.08 -21.26 3.36
CA ALA A 143 35.42 -20.66 3.44
C ALA A 143 36.49 -21.52 2.72
N ASP A 144 36.30 -22.84 2.68
CA ASP A 144 37.12 -23.79 1.93
C ASP A 144 37.13 -23.54 0.43
N TRP A 145 35.99 -23.16 -0.17
CA TRP A 145 35.89 -22.89 -1.61
C TRP A 145 36.72 -21.69 -2.02
N LEU A 146 36.59 -20.58 -1.28
CA LEU A 146 37.31 -19.34 -1.58
C LEU A 146 38.83 -19.53 -1.47
N ASN A 147 39.30 -20.21 -0.41
CA ASN A 147 40.71 -20.53 -0.23
C ASN A 147 41.27 -21.41 -1.37
N SER A 148 40.48 -22.39 -1.86
CA SER A 148 40.88 -23.21 -3.02
C SER A 148 40.86 -22.41 -4.33
N TRP A 149 39.84 -21.58 -4.55
CA TRP A 149 39.75 -20.73 -5.73
C TRP A 149 40.91 -19.73 -5.79
N GLU A 150 41.35 -19.17 -4.67
CA GLU A 150 42.54 -18.30 -4.60
C GLU A 150 43.82 -19.00 -5.04
N ARG A 151 43.97 -20.30 -4.78
CA ARG A 151 45.08 -21.14 -5.28
C ARG A 151 44.91 -21.55 -6.74
N GLY A 152 43.79 -21.20 -7.36
CA GLY A 152 43.43 -21.57 -8.73
C GLY A 152 42.91 -22.99 -8.88
N GLU A 153 42.51 -23.63 -7.79
CA GLU A 153 41.93 -24.97 -7.79
C GLU A 153 40.41 -24.89 -7.99
N SER A 154 39.84 -25.84 -8.73
CA SER A 154 38.40 -26.03 -8.83
C SER A 154 37.90 -27.04 -7.80
N ILE A 155 36.72 -26.80 -7.24
CA ILE A 155 35.99 -27.77 -6.42
C ILE A 155 35.17 -28.70 -7.33
N ASP A 156 35.30 -30.00 -7.15
CA ASP A 156 34.52 -30.97 -7.91
C ASP A 156 33.04 -30.98 -7.47
N GLY A 157 32.14 -31.13 -8.45
CA GLY A 157 30.70 -31.27 -8.19
C GLY A 157 29.89 -29.97 -8.08
N LEU A 158 30.51 -28.79 -8.29
CA LEU A 158 29.77 -27.53 -8.43
C LEU A 158 29.41 -27.27 -9.91
N GLY A 159 28.34 -26.52 -10.15
CA GLY A 159 27.83 -26.20 -11.48
C GLY A 159 28.70 -25.20 -12.27
N GLU A 160 28.30 -24.94 -13.52
CA GLU A 160 29.07 -24.14 -14.48
C GLU A 160 29.40 -22.72 -14.00
N ALA A 161 28.56 -22.15 -13.13
CA ALA A 161 28.76 -20.81 -12.58
C ALA A 161 30.06 -20.68 -11.77
N GLN A 162 30.61 -21.79 -11.25
CA GLN A 162 31.91 -21.80 -10.60
C GLN A 162 33.01 -21.24 -11.51
N ARG A 163 32.95 -21.49 -12.82
CA ARG A 163 34.02 -21.09 -13.76
C ARG A 163 34.29 -19.58 -13.71
N TRP A 164 33.24 -18.77 -13.77
CA TRP A 164 33.36 -17.33 -13.68
C TRP A 164 33.43 -16.84 -12.24
N GLN A 165 32.73 -17.45 -11.27
CA GLN A 165 32.80 -17.03 -9.87
C GLN A 165 34.20 -17.20 -9.27
N ALA A 166 34.87 -18.33 -9.52
CA ALA A 166 36.23 -18.58 -9.05
C ALA A 166 37.25 -17.63 -9.71
N ALA A 167 37.11 -17.38 -11.02
CA ALA A 167 37.94 -16.41 -11.72
C ALA A 167 37.74 -14.98 -11.17
N LEU A 168 36.50 -14.59 -10.94
CA LEU A 168 36.13 -13.28 -10.41
C LEU A 168 36.60 -13.07 -8.97
N TRP A 169 36.51 -14.10 -8.11
CA TRP A 169 37.04 -14.03 -6.74
C TRP A 169 38.55 -13.78 -6.73
N ARG A 170 39.31 -14.50 -7.55
CA ARG A 170 40.77 -14.29 -7.68
C ARG A 170 41.10 -12.87 -8.15
N ASP A 171 40.36 -12.36 -9.13
CA ASP A 171 40.55 -10.98 -9.62
C ASP A 171 40.22 -9.96 -8.52
N LEU A 172 39.14 -10.17 -7.75
CA LEU A 172 38.76 -9.30 -6.63
C LEU A 172 39.84 -9.24 -5.53
N VAL A 173 40.44 -10.37 -5.15
CA VAL A 173 41.54 -10.43 -4.18
C VAL A 173 42.79 -9.72 -4.74
N SER A 174 43.16 -10.01 -5.99
CA SER A 174 44.30 -9.38 -6.68
C SER A 174 44.13 -7.85 -6.80
N TYR A 175 42.92 -7.40 -7.11
CA TYR A 175 42.59 -5.98 -7.20
C TYR A 175 42.66 -5.30 -5.82
N THR A 176 42.14 -5.95 -4.78
CA THR A 176 42.24 -5.44 -3.39
C THR A 176 43.71 -5.26 -2.95
N ARG A 177 44.59 -6.20 -3.34
CA ARG A 177 46.05 -6.05 -3.15
C ARG A 177 46.62 -4.86 -3.91
N THR A 178 46.19 -4.64 -5.16
CA THR A 178 46.60 -3.50 -5.98
C THR A 178 46.19 -2.16 -5.35
N LEU A 179 45.02 -2.11 -4.70
CA LEU A 179 44.56 -0.97 -3.92
C LEU A 179 45.34 -0.74 -2.60
N ARG A 180 46.33 -1.59 -2.30
CA ARG A 180 47.09 -1.60 -1.03
C ARG A 180 46.21 -1.73 0.21
N GLN A 181 45.09 -2.42 0.05
CA GLN A 181 44.20 -2.75 1.15
C GLN A 181 44.59 -4.10 1.77
N PRO A 182 44.26 -4.33 3.05
CA PRO A 182 44.50 -5.62 3.67
C PRO A 182 43.75 -6.74 2.94
N GLU A 183 44.46 -7.83 2.63
CA GLU A 183 43.91 -9.03 1.98
C GLU A 183 43.17 -9.94 2.97
N TRP A 184 42.94 -9.44 4.18
CA TRP A 184 42.30 -10.21 5.24
C TRP A 184 40.79 -10.28 5.02
N HIS A 185 40.29 -11.50 4.89
CA HIS A 185 38.86 -11.80 4.84
C HIS A 185 38.54 -12.95 5.79
N ARG A 186 37.27 -13.12 6.11
CA ARG A 186 36.82 -14.11 7.10
C ARG A 186 37.40 -15.51 6.83
N ALA A 187 37.31 -15.98 5.58
CA ALA A 187 37.77 -17.32 5.21
C ALA A 187 39.27 -17.60 5.44
N ASN A 188 40.16 -16.61 5.25
CA ASN A 188 41.60 -16.80 5.44
C ASN A 188 42.05 -16.52 6.89
N LEU A 189 41.26 -15.77 7.66
CA LEU A 189 41.55 -15.46 9.05
C LEU A 189 41.13 -16.57 10.03
N TYR A 190 40.03 -17.29 9.79
CA TYR A 190 39.52 -18.30 10.74
C TYR A 190 40.56 -19.35 11.14
N ALA A 191 41.20 -19.97 10.15
CA ALA A 191 42.19 -21.01 10.41
C ALA A 191 43.40 -20.48 11.19
N ARG A 192 43.82 -19.24 10.89
CA ARG A 192 44.92 -18.57 11.60
C ARG A 192 44.52 -18.21 13.03
N PHE A 193 43.34 -17.64 13.21
CA PHE A 193 42.78 -17.26 14.51
C PHE A 193 42.68 -18.47 15.45
N ILE A 194 42.06 -19.55 14.99
CA ILE A 194 41.94 -20.80 15.75
C ILE A 194 43.33 -21.31 16.11
N ARG A 195 44.23 -21.46 15.14
CA ARG A 195 45.58 -21.96 15.39
C ARG A 195 46.35 -21.11 16.40
N THR A 196 46.27 -19.79 16.32
CA THR A 196 46.93 -18.88 17.27
C THR A 196 46.39 -19.06 18.68
N LEU A 197 45.07 -19.15 18.87
CA LEU A 197 44.46 -19.39 20.17
C LEU A 197 44.79 -20.78 20.71
N GLU A 198 44.78 -21.82 19.87
CA GLU A 198 45.11 -23.18 20.30
C GLU A 198 46.56 -23.34 20.73
N GLN A 199 47.49 -22.55 20.16
CA GLN A 199 48.91 -22.57 20.49
C GLN A 199 49.29 -21.61 21.61
N ALA A 200 48.46 -20.61 21.89
CA ALA A 200 48.69 -19.64 22.95
C ALA A 200 48.67 -20.33 24.33
N LYS A 201 49.72 -20.13 25.11
CA LYS A 201 49.84 -20.69 26.48
C LYS A 201 49.26 -19.77 27.56
N SER A 202 49.04 -18.51 27.24
CA SER A 202 48.46 -17.49 28.10
C SER A 202 47.31 -16.82 27.36
N THR A 203 46.32 -16.35 28.10
CA THR A 203 45.20 -15.57 27.58
C THR A 203 45.74 -14.34 26.82
N PRO A 204 45.36 -14.15 25.54
CA PRO A 204 45.69 -12.94 24.80
C PRO A 204 45.18 -11.68 25.52
N GLU A 205 45.94 -10.59 25.43
CA GLU A 205 45.57 -9.31 26.05
C GLU A 205 44.27 -8.74 25.44
N ASN A 206 43.48 -8.04 26.26
CA ASN A 206 42.23 -7.35 25.87
C ASN A 206 41.06 -8.23 25.41
N LEU A 207 41.04 -9.53 25.70
CA LEU A 207 39.83 -10.34 25.52
C LEU A 207 38.80 -10.04 26.62
N PRO A 208 37.48 -10.12 26.32
CA PRO A 208 36.45 -10.03 27.36
C PRO A 208 36.57 -11.19 28.34
N ARG A 209 36.28 -10.97 29.63
CA ARG A 209 36.35 -12.02 30.66
C ARG A 209 35.36 -13.14 30.37
N ARG A 210 34.14 -12.78 30.00
CA ARG A 210 33.08 -13.70 29.59
C ARG A 210 32.20 -13.15 28.47
N VAL A 211 31.54 -14.06 27.76
CA VAL A 211 30.60 -13.75 26.67
C VAL A 211 29.38 -14.64 26.80
N PHE A 212 28.19 -14.04 26.78
CA PHE A 212 26.93 -14.76 26.68
C PHE A 212 26.44 -14.78 25.23
N ILE A 213 25.79 -15.86 24.82
CA ILE A 213 25.15 -15.96 23.51
C ILE A 213 23.70 -16.35 23.74
N CYS A 214 22.75 -15.45 23.46
CA CYS A 214 21.36 -15.59 23.88
C CYS A 214 20.38 -15.42 22.72
N GLY A 215 19.37 -16.28 22.66
CA GLY A 215 18.30 -16.17 21.66
C GLY A 215 18.73 -16.48 20.23
N ILE A 216 19.80 -17.25 20.04
CA ILE A 216 20.32 -17.66 18.73
C ILE A 216 20.13 -19.17 18.56
N SER A 217 19.23 -19.56 17.65
CA SER A 217 18.88 -20.96 17.37
C SER A 217 19.74 -21.60 16.27
N ALA A 218 20.56 -20.82 15.55
CA ALA A 218 21.56 -21.35 14.61
C ALA A 218 22.81 -20.47 14.50
N LEU A 219 23.98 -21.11 14.57
CA LEU A 219 25.28 -20.49 14.27
C LEU A 219 26.00 -21.22 13.14
N PRO A 220 26.72 -20.50 12.25
CA PRO A 220 27.54 -21.13 11.24
C PRO A 220 28.61 -22.06 11.86
N PRO A 221 28.96 -23.19 11.21
CA PRO A 221 29.94 -24.13 11.74
C PRO A 221 31.29 -23.48 12.10
N ILE A 222 31.76 -22.56 11.25
CA ILE A 222 33.05 -21.89 11.47
C ILE A 222 33.01 -20.92 12.65
N TYR A 223 31.85 -20.34 12.97
CA TYR A 223 31.69 -19.48 14.14
C TYR A 223 31.76 -20.32 15.42
N LEU A 224 31.10 -21.49 15.43
CA LEU A 224 31.18 -22.42 16.55
C LEU A 224 32.62 -22.87 16.81
N GLN A 225 33.38 -23.20 15.77
CA GLN A 225 34.80 -23.57 15.90
C GLN A 225 35.65 -22.40 16.46
N ALA A 226 35.43 -21.19 15.97
CA ALA A 226 36.13 -19.99 16.47
C ALA A 226 35.79 -19.70 17.95
N LEU A 227 34.51 -19.83 18.33
CA LEU A 227 34.08 -19.70 19.71
C LEU A 227 34.66 -20.81 20.60
N GLN A 228 34.76 -22.05 20.12
CA GLN A 228 35.40 -23.14 20.87
C GLN A 228 36.87 -22.84 21.18
N ALA A 229 37.60 -22.30 20.19
CA ALA A 229 38.99 -21.90 20.35
C ALA A 229 39.14 -20.75 21.36
N LEU A 230 38.24 -19.76 21.31
CA LEU A 230 38.16 -18.67 22.29
C LEU A 230 37.84 -19.20 23.70
N GLY A 231 36.94 -20.17 23.81
CA GLY A 231 36.51 -20.78 25.08
C GLY A 231 37.62 -21.46 25.87
N ARG A 232 38.81 -21.66 25.28
CA ARG A 232 40.02 -22.10 26.01
C ARG A 232 40.64 -21.02 26.89
N HIS A 233 40.35 -19.76 26.59
CA HIS A 233 40.97 -18.58 27.21
C HIS A 233 39.97 -17.68 27.96
N ILE A 234 38.70 -17.68 27.53
CA ILE A 234 37.60 -16.90 28.11
C ILE A 234 36.41 -17.80 28.43
N ASP A 235 35.47 -17.30 29.23
CA ASP A 235 34.23 -18.03 29.53
C ASP A 235 33.14 -17.70 28.52
N ILE A 236 32.68 -18.70 27.79
CA ILE A 236 31.61 -18.57 26.80
C ILE A 236 30.41 -19.35 27.28
N HIS A 237 29.29 -18.64 27.46
CA HIS A 237 28.01 -19.18 27.90
C HIS A 237 27.02 -19.16 26.74
N LEU A 238 26.87 -20.28 26.05
CA LEU A 238 25.89 -20.45 24.98
C LEU A 238 24.53 -20.87 25.57
N LEU A 239 23.57 -19.95 25.53
CA LEU A 239 22.22 -20.13 26.05
C LEU A 239 21.29 -20.55 24.91
N PHE A 240 21.20 -21.87 24.67
CA PHE A 240 20.47 -22.43 23.54
C PHE A 240 19.06 -22.87 23.95
N THR A 241 18.06 -22.15 23.46
CA THR A 241 16.64 -22.52 23.60
C THR A 241 16.34 -23.72 22.70
N ASN A 242 16.16 -24.88 23.31
CA ASN A 242 15.99 -26.16 22.64
C ASN A 242 14.56 -26.67 22.84
N PRO A 243 13.80 -27.00 21.78
CA PRO A 243 12.44 -27.53 21.89
C PRO A 243 12.34 -28.89 22.57
N CYS A 244 13.41 -29.68 22.60
CA CYS A 244 13.39 -31.06 23.07
C CYS A 244 14.58 -31.38 23.97
N ARG A 245 14.28 -32.13 25.05
CA ARG A 245 15.27 -32.51 26.08
C ARG A 245 16.23 -33.62 25.63
N ASP A 246 15.71 -34.55 24.85
CA ASP A 246 16.46 -35.68 24.31
C ASP A 246 17.22 -35.24 23.03
N TYR A 247 18.14 -36.06 22.53
CA TYR A 247 18.85 -35.74 21.29
C TYR A 247 17.98 -36.05 20.07
N TRP A 248 17.72 -35.00 19.28
CA TRP A 248 16.89 -35.04 18.07
C TRP A 248 17.67 -34.57 16.83
N GLY A 249 19.01 -34.64 16.89
CA GLY A 249 19.94 -34.36 15.80
C GLY A 249 20.32 -35.62 15.03
N ASP A 250 20.90 -35.46 13.84
CA ASP A 250 21.48 -36.58 13.08
C ASP A 250 22.82 -37.04 13.69
N ILE A 251 23.46 -38.05 13.09
CA ILE A 251 24.82 -38.51 13.43
C ILE A 251 25.72 -38.57 12.19
N GLN A 252 27.04 -38.60 12.40
CA GLN A 252 28.03 -38.79 11.34
C GLN A 252 28.28 -40.27 11.07
N ASP A 253 28.68 -41.00 12.10
CA ASP A 253 29.01 -42.41 12.05
C ASP A 253 28.66 -43.12 13.38
N TYR A 254 28.80 -44.45 13.41
CA TYR A 254 28.54 -45.24 14.60
C TYR A 254 29.52 -44.96 15.75
N ALA A 255 30.74 -44.50 15.47
CA ALA A 255 31.70 -44.13 16.50
C ALA A 255 31.28 -42.85 17.22
N PHE A 256 30.77 -41.86 16.48
CA PHE A 256 30.20 -40.63 17.01
C PHE A 256 28.94 -40.92 17.83
N LEU A 257 28.09 -41.84 17.37
CA LEU A 257 26.93 -42.28 18.16
C LEU A 257 27.35 -42.86 19.52
N ALA A 258 28.39 -43.70 19.57
CA ALA A 258 28.90 -44.23 20.84
C ALA A 258 29.41 -43.12 21.78
N LYS A 259 30.01 -42.06 21.22
CA LYS A 259 30.39 -40.86 21.98
C LYS A 259 29.17 -40.12 22.53
N LEU A 260 28.09 -40.00 21.75
CA LEU A 260 26.84 -39.39 22.22
C LEU A 260 26.13 -40.24 23.29
N GLN A 261 26.12 -41.56 23.15
CA GLN A 261 25.53 -42.49 24.14
C GLN A 261 26.21 -42.40 25.51
N SER A 262 27.52 -42.11 25.54
CA SER A 262 28.28 -41.93 26.79
C SER A 262 28.25 -40.50 27.34
N ARG A 263 27.77 -39.51 26.57
CA ARG A 263 27.64 -38.14 27.05
C ARG A 263 26.48 -37.99 28.04
N GLN A 264 26.74 -37.20 29.08
CA GLN A 264 25.73 -36.82 30.06
C GLN A 264 25.76 -35.30 30.24
N ARG A 265 24.58 -34.71 30.40
CA ARG A 265 24.41 -33.30 30.76
C ARG A 265 24.23 -33.17 32.26
N ARG A 266 24.88 -32.20 32.89
CA ARG A 266 24.71 -31.92 34.31
C ARG A 266 23.43 -31.13 34.53
N ARG A 267 22.57 -31.59 35.44
CA ARG A 267 21.35 -30.87 35.78
C ARG A 267 21.70 -29.61 36.61
N HIS A 268 21.07 -28.47 36.32
CA HIS A 268 21.41 -27.22 37.01
C HIS A 268 20.96 -27.16 38.49
N ASP A 269 19.87 -27.87 38.81
CA ASP A 269 19.16 -27.87 40.10
C ASP A 269 19.52 -29.06 41.00
N ALA A 270 20.29 -30.04 40.51
CA ALA A 270 20.64 -31.25 41.24
C ALA A 270 22.04 -31.77 40.88
N GLU A 271 22.67 -32.51 41.79
CA GLU A 271 23.90 -33.28 41.52
C GLU A 271 23.61 -34.57 40.70
N ALA A 272 22.69 -34.48 39.74
CA ALA A 272 22.34 -35.57 38.84
C ALA A 272 22.81 -35.23 37.43
N ALA A 273 23.19 -36.26 36.67
CA ALA A 273 23.51 -36.14 35.25
C ALA A 273 22.50 -36.94 34.43
N ARG A 274 22.07 -36.40 33.29
CA ARG A 274 21.08 -36.99 32.40
C ARG A 274 21.76 -37.40 31.09
N GLY A 275 21.49 -38.63 30.63
CA GLY A 275 21.92 -39.07 29.29
C GLY A 275 21.18 -38.32 28.18
N LEU A 276 21.79 -38.28 26.99
CA LEU A 276 21.20 -37.61 25.81
C LEU A 276 20.02 -38.36 25.18
N PHE A 277 19.92 -39.67 25.42
CA PHE A 277 18.85 -40.52 24.91
C PHE A 277 18.06 -41.13 26.06
N ARG A 278 16.77 -41.38 25.84
CA ARG A 278 15.90 -42.08 26.81
C ARG A 278 16.38 -43.49 27.09
N ASP A 279 16.66 -44.24 26.03
CA ASP A 279 17.27 -45.56 26.07
C ASP A 279 18.54 -45.54 25.20
N ALA A 280 19.70 -45.57 25.86
CA ALA A 280 20.99 -45.54 25.18
C ALA A 280 21.23 -46.81 24.35
N GLU A 281 20.70 -47.97 24.75
CA GLU A 281 20.95 -49.25 24.06
C GLU A 281 20.18 -49.33 22.73
N GLN A 282 19.01 -48.68 22.64
CA GLN A 282 18.19 -48.65 21.43
C GLN A 282 18.51 -47.47 20.49
N ALA A 283 19.40 -46.55 20.89
CA ALA A 283 19.68 -45.33 20.14
C ALA A 283 20.14 -45.60 18.69
N SER A 284 20.85 -46.70 18.42
CA SER A 284 21.30 -47.05 17.06
C SER A 284 20.15 -47.36 16.09
N GLN A 285 18.98 -47.77 16.60
CA GLN A 285 17.81 -48.09 15.77
C GLN A 285 17.09 -46.82 15.30
N LEU A 286 17.39 -45.66 15.90
CA LEU A 286 16.78 -44.37 15.56
C LEU A 286 17.37 -43.75 14.30
N PHE A 287 18.45 -44.31 13.74
CA PHE A 287 19.18 -43.72 12.62
C PHE A 287 19.18 -44.64 11.40
N ASN A 288 19.06 -44.05 10.20
CA ASN A 288 19.21 -44.79 8.95
C ASN A 288 20.71 -45.00 8.60
N GLU A 289 21.00 -45.72 7.51
CA GLU A 289 22.38 -45.96 7.05
C GLU A 289 23.16 -44.67 6.73
N ALA A 290 22.46 -43.58 6.39
CA ALA A 290 23.04 -42.26 6.14
C ALA A 290 23.26 -41.44 7.43
N GLY A 291 22.92 -41.99 8.60
CA GLY A 291 23.05 -41.31 9.90
C GLY A 291 21.95 -40.27 10.16
N GLU A 292 20.89 -40.23 9.38
CA GLU A 292 19.74 -39.35 9.61
C GLU A 292 18.82 -39.97 10.66
N GLN A 293 18.40 -39.16 11.63
CA GLN A 293 17.50 -39.64 12.66
C GLN A 293 16.06 -39.72 12.13
N GLN A 294 15.43 -40.88 12.31
CA GLN A 294 14.00 -41.02 12.16
C GLN A 294 13.31 -40.44 13.40
N LEU A 295 12.95 -39.17 13.31
CA LEU A 295 12.26 -38.47 14.40
C LEU A 295 10.84 -39.01 14.58
N THR A 296 10.49 -39.29 15.84
CA THR A 296 9.17 -39.80 16.18
C THR A 296 8.10 -38.72 16.06
N ASN A 297 8.33 -37.53 16.62
CA ASN A 297 7.38 -36.43 16.52
C ASN A 297 7.37 -35.78 15.11
N PRO A 298 6.24 -35.78 14.39
CA PRO A 298 6.18 -35.32 12.99
C PRO A 298 6.32 -33.79 12.85
N LEU A 299 5.83 -33.02 13.84
CA LEU A 299 5.94 -31.55 13.81
C LEU A 299 7.40 -31.11 13.95
N LEU A 300 8.13 -31.69 14.90
CA LEU A 300 9.56 -31.42 15.06
C LEU A 300 10.38 -31.88 13.85
N ALA A 301 10.01 -33.01 13.23
CA ALA A 301 10.64 -33.47 12.00
C ALA A 301 10.48 -32.48 10.84
N SER A 302 9.29 -31.91 10.70
CA SER A 302 8.93 -31.04 9.58
C SER A 302 9.37 -29.58 9.78
N TRP A 303 9.31 -29.07 11.00
CA TRP A 303 9.57 -27.65 11.33
C TRP A 303 10.98 -27.43 11.91
N GLY A 304 11.56 -28.45 12.53
CA GLY A 304 12.77 -28.35 13.35
C GLY A 304 14.09 -28.37 12.59
N LYS A 305 14.12 -28.43 11.26
CA LYS A 305 15.34 -28.67 10.47
C LYS A 305 16.50 -27.74 10.84
N LEU A 306 16.23 -26.45 11.03
CA LEU A 306 17.25 -25.46 11.42
C LEU A 306 17.86 -25.79 12.80
N GLY A 307 17.02 -26.04 13.81
CA GLY A 307 17.49 -26.39 15.15
C GLY A 307 18.16 -27.76 15.20
N ARG A 308 17.72 -28.72 14.36
CA ARG A 308 18.32 -30.05 14.22
C ARG A 308 19.77 -29.96 13.74
N ASP A 309 20.00 -29.17 12.70
CA ASP A 309 21.33 -28.94 12.15
C ASP A 309 22.24 -28.25 13.17
N ASN A 310 21.73 -27.23 13.87
CA ASN A 310 22.51 -26.55 14.91
C ASN A 310 22.85 -27.48 16.08
N LEU A 311 21.89 -28.30 16.54
CA LEU A 311 22.13 -29.29 17.59
C LEU A 311 23.18 -30.33 17.19
N PHE A 312 23.15 -30.78 15.93
CA PHE A 312 24.16 -31.67 15.37
C PHE A 312 25.55 -31.03 15.33
N LEU A 313 25.65 -29.73 15.02
CA LEU A 313 26.92 -29.02 15.03
C LEU A 313 27.45 -28.83 16.46
N LEU A 314 26.58 -28.47 17.41
CA LEU A 314 26.95 -28.35 18.82
C LEU A 314 27.42 -29.68 19.41
N SER A 315 26.79 -30.79 19.04
CA SER A 315 27.15 -32.12 19.56
C SER A 315 28.52 -32.60 19.06
N GLN A 316 29.03 -32.08 17.94
CA GLN A 316 30.40 -32.37 17.48
C GLN A 316 31.48 -31.67 18.31
N MET A 317 31.14 -30.56 18.96
CA MET A 317 32.09 -29.81 19.77
C MET A 317 32.43 -30.59 21.04
N ASP A 318 33.69 -30.53 21.46
CA ASP A 318 34.09 -30.96 22.79
C ASP A 318 33.78 -29.83 23.78
N ALA A 319 32.48 -29.70 24.13
CA ALA A 319 32.03 -28.79 25.17
C ALA A 319 32.63 -29.24 26.51
N SER A 320 33.08 -28.26 27.31
CA SER A 320 33.70 -28.51 28.61
C SER A 320 32.64 -28.92 29.64
N ASP A 321 31.42 -28.39 29.47
CA ASP A 321 30.33 -28.48 30.45
C ASP A 321 28.97 -28.26 29.73
N ASP A 322 28.21 -29.34 29.54
CA ASP A 322 26.84 -29.31 29.02
C ASP A 322 25.84 -29.31 30.18
N ILE A 323 24.99 -28.29 30.24
CA ILE A 323 24.05 -28.05 31.33
C ILE A 323 22.63 -28.29 30.85
N ASP A 324 21.92 -29.13 31.59
CA ASP A 324 20.49 -29.41 31.44
C ASP A 324 19.66 -28.49 32.35
N ALA A 325 18.90 -27.60 31.72
CA ALA A 325 17.98 -26.65 32.33
C ALA A 325 16.57 -26.73 31.73
N PHE A 326 16.12 -27.92 31.30
CA PHE A 326 14.75 -28.11 30.85
C PHE A 326 13.75 -28.02 32.02
N VAL A 327 12.63 -27.35 31.77
CA VAL A 327 11.49 -27.26 32.69
C VAL A 327 10.39 -28.19 32.19
N ASP A 328 9.80 -28.97 33.09
CA ASP A 328 8.67 -29.83 32.77
C ASP A 328 7.43 -28.98 32.46
N VAL A 329 6.68 -29.40 31.44
CA VAL A 329 5.40 -28.79 31.06
C VAL A 329 4.31 -29.80 31.41
N GLU A 330 3.37 -29.43 32.27
CA GLU A 330 2.26 -30.33 32.60
C GLU A 330 1.22 -30.32 31.47
N PRO A 331 0.80 -31.49 30.93
CA PRO A 331 -0.13 -31.57 29.80
C PRO A 331 -1.59 -31.37 30.25
N ASP A 332 -1.93 -30.18 30.73
CA ASP A 332 -3.24 -29.79 31.27
C ASP A 332 -4.21 -29.22 30.21
N ASN A 333 -3.69 -28.61 29.15
CA ASN A 333 -4.44 -28.08 28.02
C ASN A 333 -3.83 -28.53 26.68
N LEU A 334 -4.49 -28.20 25.57
CA LEU A 334 -4.09 -28.56 24.22
C LEU A 334 -2.71 -28.00 23.85
N LEU A 335 -2.43 -26.73 24.14
CA LEU A 335 -1.12 -26.12 23.88
C LEU A 335 0.00 -26.83 24.66
N HIS A 336 -0.18 -27.02 25.97
CA HIS A 336 0.79 -27.68 26.82
C HIS A 336 0.96 -29.15 26.46
N CYS A 337 -0.09 -29.83 25.98
CA CYS A 337 0.02 -31.16 25.39
C CYS A 337 0.95 -31.19 24.17
N MET A 338 0.86 -30.20 23.26
CA MET A 338 1.75 -30.09 22.10
C MET A 338 3.18 -29.78 22.51
N GLN A 339 3.36 -28.84 23.44
CA GLN A 339 4.67 -28.49 23.98
C GLN A 339 5.30 -29.67 24.73
N TYR A 340 4.51 -30.44 25.49
CA TYR A 340 4.93 -31.66 26.16
C TYR A 340 5.43 -32.70 25.16
N ASP A 341 4.69 -32.93 24.07
CA ASP A 341 5.08 -33.90 23.03
C ASP A 341 6.42 -33.54 22.38
N LEU A 342 6.60 -32.26 22.04
CA LEU A 342 7.86 -31.75 21.50
C LEU A 342 8.99 -31.90 22.51
N LEU A 343 8.77 -31.46 23.75
CA LEU A 343 9.74 -31.50 24.83
C LEU A 343 10.25 -32.92 25.08
N ASN A 344 9.37 -33.91 24.91
CA ASN A 344 9.60 -35.32 25.20
C ASN A 344 9.84 -36.19 23.96
N LEU A 345 9.96 -35.59 22.77
CA LEU A 345 10.10 -36.32 21.49
C LEU A 345 9.05 -37.44 21.32
N GLN A 346 7.82 -37.20 21.77
CA GLN A 346 6.74 -38.16 21.73
C GLN A 346 5.85 -37.89 20.51
N ASP A 347 5.40 -38.97 19.85
CA ASP A 347 4.31 -38.93 18.90
C ASP A 347 3.07 -39.52 19.55
N SER A 348 1.96 -38.80 19.46
CA SER A 348 0.67 -39.27 19.94
C SER A 348 -0.40 -39.26 18.85
N ALA A 349 0.00 -39.09 17.59
CA ALA A 349 -0.87 -39.29 16.45
C ALA A 349 -1.25 -40.77 16.32
N ILE A 350 -2.53 -41.04 16.04
CA ILE A 350 -3.04 -42.38 15.78
C ILE A 350 -3.51 -42.44 14.32
N ILE A 351 -2.77 -43.18 13.50
CA ILE A 351 -2.94 -43.24 12.03
C ILE A 351 -3.85 -44.42 11.61
N GLY A 352 -4.13 -45.37 12.50
CA GLY A 352 -5.07 -46.48 12.21
C GLY A 352 -4.50 -47.55 11.29
N LEU A 353 -3.41 -48.20 11.68
CA LEU A 353 -2.73 -49.20 10.84
C LEU A 353 -3.47 -50.55 10.74
N ASN A 354 -4.51 -50.75 11.56
CA ASN A 354 -5.34 -51.94 11.55
C ASN A 354 -6.83 -51.58 11.74
N ALA A 355 -7.72 -52.48 11.34
CA ALA A 355 -9.17 -52.25 11.35
C ALA A 355 -9.74 -51.98 12.76
N VAL A 356 -9.07 -52.44 13.82
CA VAL A 356 -9.51 -52.22 15.21
C VAL A 356 -9.19 -50.80 15.66
N GLU A 357 -7.99 -50.30 15.32
CA GLU A 357 -7.60 -48.91 15.57
C GLU A 357 -8.41 -47.93 14.75
N LEU A 358 -8.73 -48.28 13.50
CA LEU A 358 -9.51 -47.41 12.62
C LEU A 358 -10.95 -47.23 13.15
N ALA A 359 -11.54 -48.27 13.74
CA ALA A 359 -12.93 -48.27 14.17
C ALA A 359 -13.24 -47.43 15.42
N HIS A 360 -12.24 -47.13 16.26
CA HIS A 360 -12.44 -46.47 17.55
C HIS A 360 -11.37 -45.40 17.83
N SER A 361 -11.83 -44.25 18.34
CA SER A 361 -11.00 -43.08 18.63
C SER A 361 -10.65 -42.92 20.12
N ASP A 362 -11.09 -43.82 20.97
CA ASP A 362 -10.89 -43.82 22.44
C ASP A 362 -9.41 -43.91 22.87
N ARG A 363 -8.52 -44.33 21.97
CA ARG A 363 -7.07 -44.32 22.16
C ARG A 363 -6.43 -42.93 22.01
N LYS A 364 -7.10 -41.99 21.34
CA LYS A 364 -6.67 -40.59 21.26
C LYS A 364 -6.85 -39.92 22.63
N ARG A 365 -6.30 -38.72 22.81
CA ARG A 365 -6.53 -37.93 24.03
C ARG A 365 -7.90 -37.26 23.97
N LEU A 366 -8.58 -37.18 25.12
CA LEU A 366 -9.82 -36.44 25.21
C LEU A 366 -9.52 -34.93 25.17
N LEU A 367 -10.14 -34.21 24.24
CA LEU A 367 -10.08 -32.75 24.16
C LEU A 367 -11.25 -32.14 24.93
N ASP A 368 -10.96 -31.22 25.84
CA ASP A 368 -11.99 -30.42 26.50
C ASP A 368 -12.63 -29.44 25.48
N PRO A 369 -13.95 -29.50 25.25
CA PRO A 369 -14.64 -28.57 24.36
C PRO A 369 -14.52 -27.09 24.76
N ALA A 370 -14.20 -26.79 26.03
CA ALA A 370 -13.96 -25.44 26.54
C ALA A 370 -12.51 -24.97 26.37
N ASP A 371 -11.57 -25.84 25.99
CA ASP A 371 -10.16 -25.48 25.81
C ASP A 371 -9.99 -24.47 24.68
N ARG A 372 -9.33 -23.36 24.98
CA ARG A 372 -9.00 -22.27 24.05
C ARG A 372 -7.50 -21.97 24.01
N SER A 373 -6.65 -22.86 24.48
CA SER A 373 -5.19 -22.66 24.47
C SER A 373 -4.62 -22.66 23.03
N ILE A 374 -5.28 -23.30 22.07
CA ILE A 374 -5.03 -23.10 20.62
C ILE A 374 -6.35 -22.74 19.93
N VAL A 375 -6.38 -21.60 19.22
CA VAL A 375 -7.57 -21.11 18.52
C VAL A 375 -7.23 -20.85 17.06
N VAL A 376 -8.08 -21.32 16.13
CA VAL A 376 -7.94 -21.05 14.69
C VAL A 376 -9.15 -20.27 14.18
N GLN A 377 -8.93 -19.04 13.73
CA GLN A 377 -9.94 -18.16 13.17
C GLN A 377 -9.84 -18.10 11.64
N VAL A 378 -10.98 -18.19 10.96
CA VAL A 378 -11.07 -18.11 9.51
C VAL A 378 -11.85 -16.87 9.14
N CYS A 379 -11.20 -15.93 8.46
CA CYS A 379 -11.76 -14.60 8.16
C CYS A 379 -11.90 -14.37 6.65
N HIS A 380 -12.56 -13.27 6.27
CA HIS A 380 -12.82 -12.94 4.85
C HIS A 380 -11.83 -11.91 4.27
N SER A 381 -11.19 -11.11 5.11
CA SER A 381 -10.23 -10.08 4.70
C SER A 381 -9.30 -9.73 5.87
N ALA A 382 -8.18 -9.07 5.58
CA ALA A 382 -7.27 -8.57 6.61
C ALA A 382 -7.96 -7.59 7.57
N GLN A 383 -8.85 -6.73 7.07
CA GLN A 383 -9.67 -5.86 7.93
C GLN A 383 -10.53 -6.68 8.90
N ARG A 384 -11.30 -7.65 8.40
CA ARG A 384 -12.18 -8.46 9.24
C ARG A 384 -11.38 -9.30 10.24
N GLU A 385 -10.22 -9.79 9.84
CA GLU A 385 -9.31 -10.56 10.69
C GLU A 385 -8.80 -9.73 11.89
N VAL A 386 -8.44 -8.46 11.68
CA VAL A 386 -8.01 -7.56 12.75
C VAL A 386 -9.17 -7.16 13.67
N GLU A 387 -10.38 -6.96 13.13
CA GLU A 387 -11.59 -6.74 13.95
C GLU A 387 -11.90 -7.92 14.87
N VAL A 388 -11.86 -9.15 14.33
CA VAL A 388 -12.07 -10.39 15.10
C VAL A 388 -10.99 -10.55 16.16
N LEU A 389 -9.73 -10.24 15.83
CA LEU A 389 -8.66 -10.25 16.82
C LEU A 389 -8.94 -9.27 17.97
N GLN A 390 -9.35 -8.03 17.69
CA GLN A 390 -9.65 -7.05 18.74
C GLN A 390 -10.73 -7.55 19.71
N ASP A 391 -11.83 -8.09 19.18
CA ASP A 391 -12.90 -8.70 20.00
C ASP A 391 -12.37 -9.88 20.84
N HIS A 392 -11.50 -10.71 20.26
CA HIS A 392 -10.88 -11.83 20.97
C HIS A 392 -9.95 -11.36 22.10
N LEU A 393 -9.12 -10.34 21.86
CA LEU A 393 -8.23 -9.77 22.87
C LEU A 393 -9.02 -9.13 24.01
N LEU A 394 -10.11 -8.41 23.71
CA LEU A 394 -11.01 -7.85 24.72
C LEU A 394 -11.65 -8.94 25.57
N ALA A 395 -12.14 -10.03 24.95
CA ALA A 395 -12.69 -11.16 25.68
C ALA A 395 -11.68 -11.81 26.64
N MET A 396 -10.43 -11.98 26.19
CA MET A 396 -9.36 -12.55 27.01
C MET A 396 -8.99 -11.64 28.18
N MET A 397 -8.87 -10.32 27.95
CA MET A 397 -8.52 -9.35 28.99
C MET A 397 -9.66 -9.12 30.00
N GLU A 398 -10.92 -9.26 29.58
CA GLU A 398 -12.08 -9.24 30.48
C GLU A 398 -12.13 -10.50 31.36
N ALA A 399 -11.79 -11.66 30.78
CA ALA A 399 -11.78 -12.94 31.50
C ALA A 399 -10.61 -13.05 32.51
N ASP A 400 -9.43 -12.52 32.18
CA ASP A 400 -8.26 -12.49 33.06
C ASP A 400 -7.70 -11.06 33.21
N PRO A 401 -8.01 -10.36 34.32
CA PRO A 401 -7.50 -9.02 34.60
C PRO A 401 -5.98 -8.94 34.81
N THR A 402 -5.29 -10.08 34.95
CA THR A 402 -3.83 -10.10 35.10
C THR A 402 -3.11 -9.98 33.76
N LEU A 403 -3.77 -10.29 32.64
CA LEU A 403 -3.25 -10.19 31.29
C LEU A 403 -3.10 -8.72 30.88
N LYS A 404 -1.87 -8.26 30.70
CA LYS A 404 -1.58 -6.88 30.27
C LYS A 404 -1.31 -6.82 28.78
N ALA A 405 -1.51 -5.64 28.20
CA ALA A 405 -1.21 -5.37 26.79
C ALA A 405 0.21 -5.80 26.35
N ARG A 406 1.21 -5.61 27.21
CA ARG A 406 2.62 -6.00 26.96
C ARG A 406 2.84 -7.52 26.88
N ASP A 407 1.92 -8.30 27.42
CA ASP A 407 2.00 -9.76 27.48
C ASP A 407 1.43 -10.41 26.19
N ILE A 408 1.03 -9.57 25.22
CA ILE A 408 0.41 -9.94 23.95
C ILE A 408 1.33 -9.54 22.79
N ILE A 409 1.61 -10.48 21.90
CA ILE A 409 2.30 -10.24 20.63
C ILE A 409 1.44 -10.70 19.45
N VAL A 410 1.37 -9.86 18.42
CA VAL A 410 0.67 -10.16 17.17
C VAL A 410 1.69 -10.12 16.04
N MET A 411 1.84 -11.24 15.36
CA MET A 411 2.80 -11.42 14.28
C MET A 411 2.10 -11.72 12.96
N VAL A 412 2.58 -11.07 11.90
CA VAL A 412 2.08 -11.26 10.53
C VAL A 412 3.24 -11.51 9.57
N ALA A 413 2.97 -12.10 8.41
CA ALA A 413 4.02 -12.34 7.41
C ALA A 413 4.60 -11.02 6.86
N ASP A 414 3.72 -10.04 6.59
CA ASP A 414 4.05 -8.69 6.11
C ASP A 414 3.30 -7.63 6.91
N ILE A 415 4.01 -6.93 7.81
CA ILE A 415 3.41 -5.92 8.68
C ILE A 415 3.00 -4.67 7.93
N ASP A 416 3.69 -4.35 6.83
CA ASP A 416 3.43 -3.14 6.08
C ASP A 416 2.04 -3.20 5.41
N ALA A 417 1.63 -4.39 4.94
CA ALA A 417 0.31 -4.64 4.37
C ALA A 417 -0.83 -4.61 5.42
N TYR A 418 -0.54 -4.97 6.67
CA TYR A 418 -1.53 -4.97 7.76
C TYR A 418 -1.64 -3.62 8.49
N ALA A 419 -0.61 -2.77 8.42
CA ALA A 419 -0.57 -1.52 9.17
C ALA A 419 -1.81 -0.62 8.98
N PRO A 420 -2.36 -0.41 7.77
CA PRO A 420 -3.58 0.38 7.58
C PRO A 420 -4.79 -0.20 8.31
N PHE A 421 -4.95 -1.53 8.31
CA PHE A 421 -6.07 -2.21 8.96
C PHE A 421 -5.93 -2.21 10.49
N ILE A 422 -4.71 -2.39 11.00
CA ILE A 422 -4.41 -2.28 12.43
C ILE A 422 -4.76 -0.86 12.91
N GLN A 423 -4.32 0.18 12.19
CA GLN A 423 -4.65 1.57 12.53
C GLN A 423 -6.15 1.83 12.46
N ALA A 424 -6.83 1.36 11.41
CA ALA A 424 -8.27 1.56 11.24
C ALA A 424 -9.10 0.98 12.39
N VAL A 425 -8.72 -0.20 12.91
CA VAL A 425 -9.46 -0.90 13.96
C VAL A 425 -9.04 -0.48 15.37
N PHE A 426 -7.74 -0.35 15.65
CA PHE A 426 -7.24 -0.08 16.99
C PHE A 426 -7.11 1.42 17.31
N ALA A 427 -6.77 2.27 16.34
CA ALA A 427 -6.56 3.70 16.61
C ALA A 427 -7.88 4.48 16.70
N ASN A 428 -8.90 4.06 15.93
CA ASN A 428 -10.23 4.68 15.92
C ASN A 428 -11.22 4.03 16.90
N ALA A 429 -10.75 3.11 17.76
CA ALA A 429 -11.60 2.45 18.73
C ALA A 429 -12.12 3.44 19.78
N PRO A 430 -13.41 3.35 20.18
CA PRO A 430 -13.93 4.14 21.29
C PRO A 430 -13.24 3.75 22.61
N ALA A 431 -13.30 4.64 23.60
CA ALA A 431 -12.53 4.52 24.85
C ALA A 431 -12.80 3.23 25.64
N ASP A 432 -13.98 2.63 25.51
CA ASP A 432 -14.36 1.36 26.16
C ASP A 432 -13.78 0.11 25.49
N ARG A 433 -13.32 0.22 24.24
CA ARG A 433 -12.66 -0.86 23.47
C ARG A 433 -11.21 -0.57 23.11
N TYR A 434 -10.71 0.61 23.45
CA TYR A 434 -9.37 1.02 23.10
C TYR A 434 -8.33 0.15 23.80
N LEU A 435 -7.52 -0.54 23.00
CA LEU A 435 -6.35 -1.29 23.46
C LEU A 435 -5.09 -0.58 22.96
N PRO A 436 -4.14 -0.23 23.84
CA PRO A 436 -2.92 0.43 23.43
C PRO A 436 -2.06 -0.52 22.60
N PHE A 437 -1.59 -0.05 21.43
CA PHE A 437 -0.85 -0.86 20.48
C PHE A 437 0.31 -0.07 19.85
N ALA A 438 1.36 -0.81 19.48
CA ALA A 438 2.48 -0.29 18.70
C ALA A 438 2.75 -1.21 17.51
N ILE A 439 3.04 -0.61 16.35
CA ILE A 439 3.47 -1.34 15.15
C ILE A 439 4.99 -1.22 15.03
N SER A 440 5.66 -2.36 14.95
CA SER A 440 7.11 -2.49 14.81
C SER A 440 7.46 -3.25 13.53
N ASP A 441 8.73 -3.16 13.11
CA ASP A 441 9.28 -3.83 11.92
C ASP A 441 8.74 -3.28 10.58
N ARG A 442 8.20 -2.06 10.55
CA ARG A 442 7.84 -1.39 9.29
C ARG A 442 9.09 -0.95 8.53
N ARG A 443 9.03 -0.99 7.21
CA ARG A 443 10.11 -0.43 6.37
C ARG A 443 10.12 1.08 6.52
N ALA A 444 11.29 1.68 6.64
CA ALA A 444 11.40 3.14 6.79
C ALA A 444 10.75 3.89 5.63
N SER A 445 10.95 3.41 4.40
CA SER A 445 10.36 3.95 3.17
C SER A 445 8.83 3.99 3.15
N GLN A 446 8.16 3.04 3.80
CA GLN A 446 6.69 2.95 3.84
C GLN A 446 6.11 3.60 5.11
N ALA A 447 6.95 3.87 6.11
CA ALA A 447 6.54 4.47 7.36
C ALA A 447 6.38 6.00 7.26
N HIS A 448 7.22 6.68 6.48
CA HIS A 448 7.26 8.15 6.42
C HIS A 448 7.12 8.71 4.99
N PRO A 449 6.09 9.54 4.70
CA PRO A 449 5.87 10.13 3.37
C PRO A 449 7.06 10.94 2.84
N ALA A 450 7.80 11.62 3.73
CA ALA A 450 8.96 12.43 3.35
C ALA A 450 10.07 11.61 2.66
N ILE A 451 10.26 10.35 3.05
CA ILE A 451 11.24 9.46 2.42
C ILE A 451 10.82 9.13 0.98
N VAL A 452 9.53 8.86 0.75
CA VAL A 452 8.98 8.60 -0.59
C VAL A 452 9.13 9.84 -1.47
N ALA A 453 8.78 11.02 -0.96
CA ALA A 453 8.96 12.27 -1.67
C ALA A 453 10.43 12.55 -2.01
N PHE A 454 11.36 12.30 -1.09
CA PHE A 454 12.80 12.44 -1.37
C PHE A 454 13.27 11.48 -2.47
N LEU A 455 12.83 10.22 -2.44
CA LEU A 455 13.14 9.25 -3.51
C LEU A 455 12.52 9.67 -4.86
N HIS A 456 11.37 10.35 -4.85
CA HIS A 456 10.76 10.92 -6.05
C HIS A 456 11.56 12.13 -6.58
N LEU A 457 12.05 13.00 -5.69
CA LEU A 457 12.94 14.12 -6.04
C LEU A 457 14.27 13.65 -6.64
N LEU A 458 14.81 12.50 -6.20
CA LEU A 458 15.98 11.88 -6.85
C LEU A 458 15.70 11.35 -8.27
N ALA A 459 14.43 11.23 -8.66
CA ALA A 459 13.99 10.77 -9.98
C ALA A 459 13.60 11.93 -10.93
N LEU A 460 13.82 13.19 -10.55
CA LEU A 460 13.51 14.36 -11.38
C LEU A 460 14.08 14.30 -12.82
N PRO A 461 15.32 13.82 -13.07
CA PRO A 461 15.84 13.71 -14.44
C PRO A 461 15.05 12.76 -15.34
N ASP A 462 14.40 11.76 -14.75
CA ASP A 462 13.61 10.74 -15.47
C ASP A 462 12.12 11.14 -15.56
N SER A 463 11.70 12.21 -14.87
CA SER A 463 10.29 12.58 -14.74
C SER A 463 9.78 13.30 -15.98
N ARG A 464 8.52 13.00 -16.35
CA ARG A 464 7.76 13.75 -17.36
C ARG A 464 7.06 14.97 -16.78
N PHE A 465 7.10 15.16 -15.46
CA PHE A 465 6.44 16.26 -14.75
C PHE A 465 4.95 16.36 -15.08
N VAL A 466 4.26 15.22 -15.04
CA VAL A 466 2.79 15.18 -15.16
C VAL A 466 2.19 16.04 -14.05
N SER A 467 1.05 16.68 -14.34
CA SER A 467 0.40 17.61 -13.42
C SER A 467 0.18 17.02 -12.02
N GLU A 468 -0.38 15.81 -11.95
CA GLU A 468 -0.61 15.07 -10.70
C GLU A 468 0.68 14.71 -9.96
N ASP A 469 1.74 14.30 -10.66
CA ASP A 469 3.01 13.90 -10.03
C ASP A 469 3.65 15.06 -9.24
N VAL A 470 3.53 16.29 -9.75
CA VAL A 470 4.06 17.48 -9.07
C VAL A 470 3.15 17.92 -7.93
N LEU A 471 1.83 17.87 -8.10
CA LEU A 471 0.89 18.22 -7.04
C LEU A 471 0.93 17.19 -5.89
N ALA A 472 1.18 15.92 -6.17
CA ALA A 472 1.37 14.88 -5.16
C ALA A 472 2.58 15.14 -4.25
N LEU A 473 3.58 15.91 -4.69
CA LEU A 473 4.66 16.37 -3.80
C LEU A 473 4.16 17.34 -2.73
N LEU A 474 3.13 18.15 -3.05
CA LEU A 474 2.49 19.09 -2.14
C LEU A 474 1.52 18.42 -1.16
N ASP A 475 1.18 17.14 -1.35
CA ASP A 475 0.47 16.36 -0.33
C ASP A 475 1.35 16.05 0.88
N VAL A 476 2.68 16.18 0.75
CA VAL A 476 3.63 16.00 1.85
C VAL A 476 3.74 17.29 2.67
N PRO A 477 3.26 17.33 3.93
CA PRO A 477 3.14 18.60 4.67
C PRO A 477 4.46 19.35 4.87
N ALA A 478 5.56 18.61 5.10
CA ALA A 478 6.90 19.19 5.27
C ALA A 478 7.42 19.87 3.99
N LEU A 479 6.97 19.41 2.81
CA LEU A 479 7.31 20.00 1.51
C LEU A 479 6.39 21.19 1.22
N ALA A 480 5.07 21.03 1.33
CA ALA A 480 4.13 22.13 1.09
C ALA A 480 4.40 23.35 1.98
N SER A 481 4.67 23.12 3.27
CA SER A 481 5.02 24.18 4.22
C SER A 481 6.31 24.91 3.84
N HIS A 482 7.27 24.24 3.17
CA HIS A 482 8.50 24.87 2.70
C HIS A 482 8.25 25.93 1.62
N PHE A 483 7.19 25.76 0.83
CA PHE A 483 6.78 26.69 -0.22
C PHE A 483 5.60 27.59 0.21
N ALA A 484 5.27 27.62 1.51
CA ALA A 484 4.14 28.39 2.06
C ALA A 484 2.78 28.04 1.41
N ILE A 485 2.59 26.78 1.03
CA ILE A 485 1.33 26.27 0.46
C ILE A 485 0.59 25.50 1.54
N ASP A 486 -0.63 25.92 1.85
CA ASP A 486 -1.55 25.21 2.74
C ASP A 486 -2.55 24.35 1.93
N GLU A 487 -3.38 23.57 2.63
CA GLU A 487 -4.37 22.70 1.98
C GLU A 487 -5.38 23.49 1.14
N SER A 488 -5.75 24.70 1.57
CA SER A 488 -6.69 25.55 0.83
C SER A 488 -6.08 26.09 -0.46
N GLY A 489 -4.82 26.52 -0.40
CA GLY A 489 -4.02 26.92 -1.54
C GLY A 489 -3.81 25.77 -2.53
N LEU A 490 -3.55 24.54 -2.04
CA LEU A 490 -3.38 23.37 -2.91
C LEU A 490 -4.62 23.07 -3.75
N ARG A 491 -5.83 23.14 -3.16
CA ARG A 491 -7.09 22.96 -3.92
C ARG A 491 -7.24 24.00 -5.02
N LEU A 492 -6.90 25.26 -4.73
CA LEU A 492 -6.96 26.34 -5.70
C LEU A 492 -5.92 26.17 -6.82
N LEU A 493 -4.68 25.80 -6.47
CA LEU A 493 -3.62 25.49 -7.42
C LEU A 493 -4.03 24.34 -8.34
N ARG A 494 -4.66 23.29 -7.81
CA ARG A 494 -5.17 22.16 -8.62
C ARG A 494 -6.15 22.63 -9.68
N ARG A 495 -7.11 23.47 -9.31
CA ARG A 495 -8.06 24.09 -10.26
C ARG A 495 -7.34 24.95 -11.30
N TRP A 496 -6.41 25.80 -10.87
CA TRP A 496 -5.64 26.66 -11.78
C TRP A 496 -4.76 25.89 -12.75
N VAL A 497 -4.12 24.79 -12.31
CA VAL A 497 -3.33 23.91 -13.16
C VAL A 497 -4.21 23.31 -14.27
N SER A 498 -5.42 22.85 -13.93
CA SER A 498 -6.40 22.37 -14.91
C SER A 498 -6.76 23.45 -15.94
N GLU A 499 -7.25 24.60 -15.47
CA GLU A 499 -7.83 25.68 -16.28
C GLU A 499 -6.77 26.49 -17.06
N SER A 500 -5.56 26.62 -16.54
CA SER A 500 -4.42 27.25 -17.24
C SER A 500 -3.85 26.38 -18.36
N GLY A 501 -4.27 25.11 -18.44
CA GLY A 501 -3.90 24.19 -19.50
C GLY A 501 -2.60 23.43 -19.27
N VAL A 502 -2.05 23.39 -18.04
CA VAL A 502 -0.87 22.58 -17.71
C VAL A 502 -1.23 21.10 -17.73
N ARG A 503 -0.40 20.28 -18.36
CA ARG A 503 -0.62 18.82 -18.45
C ARG A 503 0.63 18.06 -18.05
N TRP A 504 1.76 18.38 -18.68
CA TRP A 504 3.02 17.71 -18.43
C TRP A 504 4.22 18.55 -18.92
N GLY A 505 5.43 18.19 -18.49
CA GLY A 505 6.67 18.84 -18.90
C GLY A 505 6.90 20.18 -18.18
N LEU A 506 8.11 20.39 -17.66
CA LEU A 506 8.43 21.67 -17.01
C LEU A 506 8.50 22.81 -18.01
N ASP A 507 9.19 22.57 -19.13
CA ASP A 507 9.53 23.53 -20.16
C ASP A 507 9.83 22.84 -21.50
N ASP A 508 10.04 23.61 -22.55
CA ASP A 508 10.36 23.08 -23.88
C ASP A 508 11.64 22.24 -23.91
N ALA A 509 12.64 22.59 -23.10
CA ALA A 509 13.87 21.81 -22.95
C ALA A 509 13.58 20.41 -22.38
N SER A 510 12.63 20.29 -21.44
CA SER A 510 12.16 19.00 -20.92
C SER A 510 11.53 18.12 -21.98
N VAL A 511 10.74 18.72 -22.87
CA VAL A 511 10.05 18.03 -23.97
C VAL A 511 11.07 17.56 -25.01
N GLU A 512 12.02 18.43 -25.36
CA GLU A 512 13.10 18.10 -26.29
C GLU A 512 14.02 16.99 -25.76
N ALA A 513 14.32 16.97 -24.46
CA ALA A 513 15.09 15.91 -23.83
C ALA A 513 14.44 14.52 -23.98
N LEU A 514 13.12 14.46 -24.08
CA LEU A 514 12.36 13.23 -24.36
C LEU A 514 12.28 12.90 -25.87
N SER A 515 12.97 13.65 -26.72
CA SER A 515 12.90 13.56 -28.19
C SER A 515 11.48 13.76 -28.73
N LEU A 516 10.68 14.60 -28.07
CA LEU A 516 9.32 14.95 -28.49
C LEU A 516 9.30 16.35 -29.15
N PRO A 517 8.33 16.62 -30.04
CA PRO A 517 8.20 17.94 -30.67
C PRO A 517 7.86 19.03 -29.65
N ILE A 518 8.62 20.12 -29.65
CA ILE A 518 8.33 21.30 -28.85
C ILE A 518 7.05 21.98 -29.39
N THR A 519 6.07 22.15 -28.51
CA THR A 519 4.80 22.83 -28.82
C THR A 519 4.70 24.24 -28.23
N GLY A 520 5.49 24.55 -27.19
CA GLY A 520 5.41 25.82 -26.43
C GLY A 520 4.14 25.97 -25.59
N GLN A 521 3.30 24.93 -25.50
CA GLN A 521 2.02 24.93 -24.80
C GLN A 521 1.91 23.69 -23.90
N HIS A 522 1.02 23.74 -22.91
CA HIS A 522 0.71 22.64 -21.98
C HIS A 522 1.81 22.22 -20.99
N THR A 523 2.96 22.90 -21.03
CA THR A 523 4.01 22.78 -20.01
C THR A 523 3.68 23.58 -18.76
N TRP A 524 4.33 23.25 -17.65
CA TRP A 524 4.25 24.04 -16.41
C TRP A 524 4.66 25.49 -16.63
N ARG A 525 5.73 25.73 -17.42
CA ARG A 525 6.17 27.07 -17.79
C ARG A 525 5.06 27.84 -18.51
N PHE A 526 4.37 27.21 -19.44
CA PHE A 526 3.23 27.83 -20.14
C PHE A 526 2.13 28.25 -19.16
N GLY A 527 1.63 27.32 -18.33
CA GLY A 527 0.53 27.65 -17.41
C GLY A 527 0.91 28.67 -16.34
N VAL A 528 2.11 28.59 -15.77
CA VAL A 528 2.60 29.58 -14.80
C VAL A 528 2.77 30.95 -15.45
N GLN A 529 3.27 31.03 -16.69
CA GLN A 529 3.33 32.29 -17.42
C GLN A 529 1.93 32.89 -17.62
N ARG A 530 0.91 32.07 -17.93
CA ARG A 530 -0.48 32.53 -18.02
C ARG A 530 -1.00 33.06 -16.68
N MET A 531 -0.73 32.37 -15.57
CA MET A 531 -1.13 32.80 -14.24
C MET A 531 -0.46 34.14 -13.86
N LEU A 532 0.87 34.22 -13.98
CA LEU A 532 1.63 35.43 -13.67
C LEU A 532 1.27 36.60 -14.60
N LEU A 533 0.95 36.32 -15.87
CA LEU A 533 0.46 37.34 -16.80
C LEU A 533 -0.94 37.81 -16.38
N GLY A 534 -1.82 36.90 -15.96
CA GLY A 534 -3.17 37.20 -15.46
C GLY A 534 -3.17 38.13 -14.25
N TYR A 535 -2.17 37.98 -13.38
CA TYR A 535 -1.95 38.92 -12.27
C TYR A 535 -1.69 40.36 -12.73
N ALA A 536 -1.06 40.56 -13.89
CA ALA A 536 -0.65 41.87 -14.39
C ALA A 536 -1.56 42.45 -15.48
N MET A 537 -2.21 41.61 -16.29
CA MET A 537 -3.00 41.96 -17.45
C MET A 537 -4.20 41.01 -17.58
N GLU A 538 -5.39 41.58 -17.76
CA GLU A 538 -6.62 40.79 -17.97
C GLU A 538 -6.72 40.24 -19.42
N SER A 539 -7.32 39.06 -19.58
CA SER A 539 -7.49 38.32 -20.85
C SER A 539 -8.16 39.11 -21.98
N HIS A 540 -9.02 40.09 -21.65
CA HIS A 540 -9.69 40.93 -22.63
C HIS A 540 -8.73 41.83 -23.43
N ASN A 541 -7.53 42.09 -22.90
CA ASN A 541 -6.50 42.91 -23.56
C ASN A 541 -5.76 42.17 -24.68
N GLY A 542 -6.00 40.86 -24.85
CA GLY A 542 -5.35 40.02 -25.85
C GLY A 542 -4.18 39.22 -25.30
N ASP A 543 -3.45 38.57 -26.20
CA ASP A 543 -2.28 37.77 -25.85
C ASP A 543 -1.02 38.64 -25.73
N TRP A 544 -0.04 38.15 -24.97
CA TRP A 544 1.31 38.67 -24.91
C TRP A 544 2.28 37.58 -25.37
N GLU A 545 3.04 37.83 -26.43
CA GLU A 545 3.95 36.86 -27.06
C GLU A 545 3.30 35.51 -27.40
N GLY A 546 2.01 35.50 -27.78
CA GLY A 546 1.28 34.26 -28.09
C GLY A 546 0.72 33.52 -26.88
N ILE A 547 0.78 34.11 -25.69
CA ILE A 547 0.26 33.56 -24.43
C ILE A 547 -0.89 34.43 -23.92
N LEU A 548 -2.03 33.83 -23.62
CA LEU A 548 -3.19 34.54 -23.07
C LEU A 548 -3.16 34.54 -21.53
N PRO A 549 -3.37 35.69 -20.85
CA PRO A 549 -3.44 35.69 -19.39
C PRO A 549 -4.58 34.84 -18.83
N TYR A 550 -4.39 34.35 -17.61
CA TYR A 550 -5.37 33.58 -16.87
C TYR A 550 -5.88 34.35 -15.64
N ASP A 551 -7.09 34.88 -15.76
CA ASP A 551 -7.60 35.93 -14.87
C ASP A 551 -7.91 35.46 -13.45
N GLU A 552 -8.18 34.17 -13.21
CA GLU A 552 -8.55 33.65 -11.87
C GLU A 552 -7.41 33.77 -10.85
N SER A 553 -6.17 33.95 -11.33
CA SER A 553 -4.99 34.17 -10.49
C SER A 553 -4.76 35.66 -10.15
N SER A 554 -5.75 36.52 -10.37
CA SER A 554 -5.69 37.95 -10.07
C SER A 554 -5.92 38.27 -8.57
N GLY A 555 -5.38 39.40 -8.11
CA GLY A 555 -5.61 39.90 -6.75
C GLY A 555 -4.68 39.27 -5.70
N LEU A 556 -5.14 39.17 -4.44
CA LEU A 556 -4.32 38.66 -3.33
C LEU A 556 -3.96 37.18 -3.49
N VAL A 557 -4.85 36.40 -4.11
CA VAL A 557 -4.62 34.96 -4.35
C VAL A 557 -3.44 34.72 -5.31
N GLY A 558 -3.08 35.70 -6.16
CA GLY A 558 -1.96 35.59 -7.09
C GLY A 558 -0.60 35.32 -6.43
N GLU A 559 -0.45 35.56 -5.12
CA GLU A 559 0.72 35.14 -4.34
C GLU A 559 0.98 33.63 -4.46
N LEU A 560 -0.07 32.80 -4.50
CA LEU A 560 0.02 31.35 -4.66
C LEU A 560 0.65 30.94 -5.99
N ALA A 561 0.40 31.68 -7.07
CA ALA A 561 1.04 31.44 -8.35
C ALA A 561 2.56 31.69 -8.27
N GLY A 562 2.98 32.65 -7.43
CA GLY A 562 4.38 32.88 -7.09
C GLY A 562 5.02 31.71 -6.34
N HIS A 563 4.34 31.16 -5.33
CA HIS A 563 4.81 29.99 -4.59
C HIS A 563 4.95 28.75 -5.48
N LEU A 564 3.96 28.50 -6.35
CA LEU A 564 4.03 27.42 -7.33
C LEU A 564 5.19 27.64 -8.33
N ALA A 565 5.38 28.87 -8.82
CA ALA A 565 6.48 29.20 -9.71
C ALA A 565 7.85 28.96 -9.04
N GLU A 566 7.98 29.28 -7.75
CA GLU A 566 9.19 29.01 -6.98
C GLU A 566 9.47 27.51 -6.85
N LEU A 567 8.45 26.70 -6.53
CA LEU A 567 8.57 25.25 -6.50
C LEU A 567 9.10 24.71 -7.83
N LEU A 568 8.46 25.09 -8.94
CA LEU A 568 8.82 24.60 -10.28
C LEU A 568 10.23 25.05 -10.69
N ALA A 569 10.63 26.27 -10.34
CA ALA A 569 11.99 26.75 -10.57
C ALA A 569 13.03 25.91 -9.81
N ARG A 570 12.74 25.55 -8.54
CA ARG A 570 13.61 24.66 -7.76
C ARG A 570 13.64 23.24 -8.31
N LEU A 571 12.50 22.68 -8.72
CA LEU A 571 12.43 21.38 -9.38
C LEU A 571 13.28 21.35 -10.66
N ASN A 572 13.19 22.38 -11.50
CA ASN A 572 13.98 22.48 -12.72
C ASN A 572 15.49 22.58 -12.43
N HIS A 573 15.87 23.42 -11.47
CA HIS A 573 17.26 23.56 -11.05
C HIS A 573 17.86 22.22 -10.59
N TRP A 574 17.11 21.45 -9.79
CA TRP A 574 17.56 20.14 -9.33
C TRP A 574 17.54 19.07 -10.42
N ARG A 575 16.57 19.09 -11.34
CA ARG A 575 16.56 18.22 -12.53
C ARG A 575 17.88 18.33 -13.30
N GLU A 576 18.32 19.54 -13.63
CA GLU A 576 19.56 19.78 -14.37
C GLU A 576 20.79 19.30 -13.59
N ARG A 577 20.85 19.60 -12.29
CA ARG A 577 21.98 19.19 -11.43
C ARG A 577 22.12 17.67 -11.29
N LEU A 578 20.99 16.96 -11.17
CA LEU A 578 20.92 15.51 -10.98
C LEU A 578 21.08 14.72 -12.29
N ALA A 579 20.83 15.34 -13.45
CA ALA A 579 20.95 14.69 -14.76
C ALA A 579 22.41 14.36 -15.14
N GLU A 580 23.37 15.16 -14.69
CA GLU A 580 24.79 14.93 -14.97
C GLU A 580 25.35 13.78 -14.11
N PRO A 581 25.97 12.73 -14.71
CA PRO A 581 26.73 11.74 -13.96
C PRO A 581 27.94 12.39 -13.27
N ARG A 582 28.17 12.07 -12.00
CA ARG A 582 29.27 12.65 -11.20
C ARG A 582 30.11 11.59 -10.49
N PRO A 583 31.37 11.90 -10.16
CA PRO A 583 32.15 11.10 -9.22
C PRO A 583 31.47 11.05 -7.83
N LEU A 584 31.70 9.96 -7.09
CA LEU A 584 31.08 9.70 -5.79
C LEU A 584 31.24 10.85 -4.77
N ALA A 585 32.42 11.47 -4.72
CA ALA A 585 32.70 12.55 -3.75
C ALA A 585 31.80 13.79 -3.96
N GLU A 586 31.37 14.07 -5.19
CA GLU A 586 30.52 15.20 -5.52
C GLU A 586 29.05 14.96 -5.13
N TRP A 587 28.61 13.71 -5.02
CA TRP A 587 27.26 13.36 -4.59
C TRP A 587 27.03 13.55 -3.09
N LEU A 588 28.09 13.56 -2.27
CA LEU A 588 28.01 13.60 -0.81
C LEU A 588 27.21 14.80 -0.27
N PRO A 589 27.51 16.07 -0.63
CA PRO A 589 26.74 17.21 -0.15
C PRO A 589 25.32 17.30 -0.73
N MET A 590 25.06 16.67 -1.88
CA MET A 590 23.80 16.87 -2.62
C MET A 590 22.56 16.41 -1.86
N CYS A 591 22.64 15.34 -1.06
CA CYS A 591 21.50 14.89 -0.26
C CYS A 591 21.02 15.98 0.70
N ARG A 592 21.93 16.55 1.48
CA ARG A 592 21.60 17.60 2.44
C ARG A 592 21.14 18.90 1.77
N GLU A 593 21.79 19.28 0.68
CA GLU A 593 21.36 20.42 -0.12
C GLU A 593 19.95 20.23 -0.68
N LEU A 594 19.61 19.03 -1.17
CA LEU A 594 18.30 18.70 -1.70
C LEU A 594 17.24 18.73 -0.59
N LEU A 595 17.55 18.17 0.58
CA LEU A 595 16.67 18.20 1.74
C LEU A 595 16.34 19.63 2.18
N ASN A 596 17.36 20.48 2.32
CA ASN A 596 17.19 21.89 2.69
C ASN A 596 16.43 22.71 1.63
N ALA A 597 16.48 22.29 0.36
CA ALA A 597 15.83 23.00 -0.75
C ALA A 597 14.34 22.70 -0.89
N PHE A 598 13.83 21.62 -0.30
CA PHE A 598 12.45 21.18 -0.46
C PHE A 598 11.69 20.94 0.83
N PHE A 599 12.36 20.72 1.98
CA PHE A 599 11.67 20.35 3.22
C PHE A 599 11.90 21.35 4.33
N THR A 600 10.84 21.63 5.08
CA THR A 600 10.91 22.24 6.42
C THR A 600 10.49 21.16 7.42
N PRO A 601 11.43 20.54 8.15
CA PRO A 601 11.13 19.38 8.98
C PRO A 601 10.34 19.76 10.24
N ASP A 602 9.37 18.92 10.60
CA ASP A 602 8.84 18.82 11.96
C ASP A 602 9.62 17.77 12.77
N ALA A 603 9.25 17.56 14.04
CA ALA A 603 9.98 16.65 14.92
C ALA A 603 10.00 15.18 14.44
N GLU A 604 8.96 14.71 13.76
CA GLU A 604 8.89 13.34 13.23
C GLU A 604 9.66 13.21 11.92
N THR A 605 9.50 14.19 11.03
CA THR A 605 10.15 14.27 9.74
C THR A 605 11.65 14.47 9.89
N GLU A 606 12.12 15.24 10.86
CA GLU A 606 13.54 15.47 11.13
C GLU A 606 14.30 14.14 11.33
N ALA A 607 13.76 13.23 12.15
CA ALA A 607 14.36 11.91 12.37
C ALA A 607 14.41 11.07 11.07
N ALA A 608 13.36 11.13 10.26
CA ALA A 608 13.30 10.43 8.98
C ALA A 608 14.30 10.98 7.96
N LEU A 609 14.46 12.31 7.88
CA LEU A 609 15.42 12.94 6.98
C LEU A 609 16.87 12.71 7.41
N LEU A 610 17.16 12.70 8.71
CA LEU A 610 18.47 12.33 9.24
C LEU A 610 18.85 10.90 8.86
N LEU A 611 17.91 9.95 8.93
CA LEU A 611 18.14 8.59 8.47
C LEU A 611 18.51 8.54 6.98
N VAL A 612 17.86 9.34 6.13
CA VAL A 612 18.20 9.44 4.70
C VAL A 612 19.62 9.96 4.51
N GLU A 613 20.02 11.01 5.22
CA GLU A 613 21.38 11.57 5.16
C GLU A 613 22.43 10.53 5.59
N GLU A 614 22.19 9.82 6.68
CA GLU A 614 23.10 8.78 7.18
C GLU A 614 23.29 7.65 6.17
N GLN A 615 22.18 7.15 5.58
CA GLN A 615 22.25 6.08 4.59
C GLN A 615 22.93 6.53 3.29
N TRP A 616 22.69 7.78 2.87
CA TRP A 616 23.36 8.38 1.70
C TRP A 616 24.87 8.50 1.92
N GLN A 617 25.28 9.01 3.08
CA GLN A 617 26.69 9.15 3.43
C GLN A 617 27.40 7.79 3.47
N GLN A 618 26.80 6.79 4.11
CA GLN A 618 27.36 5.43 4.17
C GLN A 618 27.50 4.82 2.78
N LEU A 619 26.49 4.95 1.92
CA LEU A 619 26.52 4.45 0.55
C LEU A 619 27.73 5.00 -0.23
N ILE A 620 27.91 6.31 -0.21
CA ILE A 620 28.99 6.99 -0.93
C ILE A 620 30.35 6.61 -0.37
N GLN A 621 30.47 6.57 0.96
CA GLN A 621 31.73 6.23 1.64
C GLN A 621 32.25 4.86 1.22
N TYR A 622 31.38 3.84 1.13
CA TYR A 622 31.78 2.51 0.66
C TYR A 622 32.35 2.50 -0.76
N GLY A 623 31.78 3.30 -1.67
CA GLY A 623 32.30 3.42 -3.03
C GLY A 623 33.63 4.18 -3.10
N MET A 624 33.79 5.21 -2.26
CA MET A 624 35.05 5.97 -2.15
C MET A 624 36.19 5.12 -1.57
N ASP A 625 35.89 4.29 -0.56
CA ASP A 625 36.83 3.35 0.04
C ASP A 625 37.21 2.22 -0.93
N ALA A 626 36.27 1.82 -1.79
CA ALA A 626 36.53 0.91 -2.91
C ALA A 626 37.32 1.57 -4.07
N ARG A 627 37.62 2.87 -3.98
CA ARG A 627 38.34 3.67 -5.01
C ARG A 627 37.64 3.65 -6.37
N PHE A 628 36.31 3.72 -6.36
CA PHE A 628 35.54 3.84 -7.60
C PHE A 628 35.60 5.29 -8.12
N GLU A 629 36.37 5.52 -9.19
CA GLU A 629 36.64 6.86 -9.74
C GLU A 629 35.71 7.26 -10.89
N GLU A 630 35.02 6.29 -11.51
CA GLU A 630 34.12 6.58 -12.64
C GLU A 630 32.90 7.39 -12.20
N ALA A 631 32.43 8.26 -13.08
CA ALA A 631 31.17 8.97 -12.87
C ALA A 631 29.98 7.97 -12.89
N ILE A 632 29.03 8.19 -11.98
CA ILE A 632 27.80 7.39 -11.87
C ILE A 632 26.56 8.28 -12.00
N PRO A 633 25.48 7.74 -12.59
CA PRO A 633 24.19 8.43 -12.61
C PRO A 633 23.49 8.37 -11.25
N VAL A 634 22.67 9.38 -10.95
CA VAL A 634 21.86 9.43 -9.71
C VAL A 634 20.94 8.22 -9.56
N ALA A 635 20.44 7.65 -10.66
CA ALA A 635 19.53 6.51 -10.66
C ALA A 635 20.09 5.30 -9.89
N LEU A 636 21.40 5.04 -10.00
CA LEU A 636 22.06 3.97 -9.27
C LEU A 636 22.06 4.23 -7.76
N LEU A 637 22.40 5.45 -7.35
CA LEU A 637 22.41 5.85 -5.94
C LEU A 637 20.99 5.84 -5.35
N ARG A 638 20.00 6.33 -6.10
CA ARG A 638 18.58 6.29 -5.73
C ARG A 638 18.10 4.87 -5.50
N ASP A 639 18.41 3.96 -6.42
CA ASP A 639 17.94 2.58 -6.35
C ASP A 639 18.61 1.82 -5.18
N ASP A 640 19.90 2.06 -4.91
CA ASP A 640 20.58 1.47 -3.74
C ASP A 640 20.10 2.10 -2.42
N LEU A 641 19.91 3.42 -2.38
CA LEU A 641 19.35 4.10 -1.22
C LEU A 641 17.94 3.57 -0.89
N ARG A 642 17.08 3.40 -1.89
CA ARG A 642 15.75 2.79 -1.73
C ARG A 642 15.87 1.38 -1.14
N SER A 643 16.74 0.54 -1.69
CA SER A 643 16.99 -0.81 -1.16
C SER A 643 17.46 -0.81 0.30
N ARG A 644 18.34 0.13 0.68
CA ARG A 644 18.79 0.30 2.07
C ARG A 644 17.67 0.74 2.99
N LEU A 645 16.90 1.75 2.60
CA LEU A 645 15.76 2.26 3.38
C LEU A 645 14.65 1.22 3.53
N ASP A 646 14.44 0.36 2.53
CA ASP A 646 13.53 -0.79 2.61
C ASP A 646 14.03 -1.89 3.56
N GLN A 647 15.35 -2.03 3.71
CA GLN A 647 15.96 -2.97 4.66
C GLN A 647 16.00 -2.41 6.08
N GLN A 648 16.01 -1.08 6.24
CA GLN A 648 15.89 -0.43 7.54
C GLN A 648 14.49 -0.64 8.10
N ARG A 649 14.44 -1.28 9.26
CA ARG A 649 13.21 -1.63 9.95
C ARG A 649 13.08 -0.77 11.19
N ILE A 650 11.99 -0.02 11.30
CA ILE A 650 11.71 0.83 12.46
C ILE A 650 11.07 -0.05 13.55
N SER A 651 11.79 -0.26 14.66
CA SER A 651 11.37 -1.14 15.76
C SER A 651 11.55 -0.52 17.16
N GLN A 652 11.75 0.80 17.26
CA GLN A 652 12.08 1.46 18.53
C GLN A 652 10.99 1.33 19.62
N ARG A 653 9.73 1.08 19.25
CA ARG A 653 8.61 0.94 20.21
C ARG A 653 8.33 -0.51 20.64
N PHE A 654 9.16 -1.47 20.24
CA PHE A 654 9.00 -2.87 20.64
C PHE A 654 9.15 -3.04 22.16
N LEU A 655 8.21 -3.75 22.80
CA LEU A 655 8.15 -4.00 24.25
C LEU A 655 7.91 -2.77 25.15
N ALA A 656 7.44 -1.64 24.61
CA ALA A 656 7.19 -0.41 25.37
C ALA A 656 5.88 -0.40 26.22
N GLY A 657 5.39 -1.56 26.65
CA GLY A 657 4.20 -1.67 27.52
C GLY A 657 2.84 -1.80 26.82
N GLN A 658 2.82 -1.85 25.49
CA GLN A 658 1.62 -1.93 24.65
C GLN A 658 1.56 -3.28 23.89
N ILE A 659 0.44 -3.57 23.22
CA ILE A 659 0.33 -4.73 22.32
C ILE A 659 1.29 -4.54 21.14
N ASN A 660 2.13 -5.53 20.87
CA ASN A 660 3.13 -5.44 19.80
C ASN A 660 2.64 -6.09 18.51
N PHE A 661 2.41 -5.29 17.47
CA PHE A 661 2.18 -5.77 16.11
C PHE A 661 3.49 -5.76 15.33
N CYS A 662 3.89 -6.89 14.74
CA CYS A 662 5.21 -7.00 14.10
C CYS A 662 5.27 -8.13 13.07
N THR A 663 6.40 -8.24 12.36
CA THR A 663 6.66 -9.42 11.52
C THR A 663 7.27 -10.57 12.32
N LEU A 664 7.07 -11.81 11.87
CA LEU A 664 7.87 -12.94 12.37
C LEU A 664 9.34 -12.74 11.97
N MET A 665 10.21 -12.52 12.96
CA MET A 665 11.64 -12.25 12.78
C MET A 665 12.48 -13.39 13.37
N PRO A 666 13.38 -14.03 12.60
CA PRO A 666 14.25 -15.09 13.10
C PRO A 666 15.01 -14.66 14.36
N MET A 667 15.28 -15.60 15.27
CA MET A 667 16.15 -15.37 16.44
C MET A 667 15.57 -14.33 17.43
N ARG A 668 14.23 -14.22 17.46
CA ARG A 668 13.44 -13.38 18.38
C ARG A 668 12.34 -14.21 19.05
N SER A 669 12.70 -15.37 19.58
CA SER A 669 11.80 -16.30 20.30
C SER A 669 11.62 -15.85 21.75
N ILE A 670 10.90 -14.73 21.94
CA ILE A 670 10.62 -14.14 23.25
C ILE A 670 9.29 -14.72 23.77
N PRO A 671 9.22 -15.18 25.03
CA PRO A 671 7.98 -15.73 25.59
C PRO A 671 6.91 -14.65 25.84
N PHE A 672 5.66 -14.96 25.51
CA PHE A 672 4.49 -14.11 25.75
C PHE A 672 3.33 -14.97 26.30
N GLN A 673 2.44 -14.36 27.09
CA GLN A 673 1.23 -15.06 27.56
C GLN A 673 0.34 -15.42 26.36
N LEU A 674 0.18 -14.47 25.43
CA LEU A 674 -0.61 -14.64 24.23
C LEU A 674 0.20 -14.35 22.96
N VAL A 675 0.26 -15.34 22.06
CA VAL A 675 0.91 -15.21 20.75
C VAL A 675 -0.15 -15.34 19.65
N CYS A 676 -0.32 -14.30 18.85
CA CYS A 676 -1.26 -14.25 17.74
C CYS A 676 -0.54 -14.25 16.39
N LEU A 677 -0.92 -15.14 15.48
CA LEU A 677 -0.42 -15.20 14.10
C LEU A 677 -1.56 -14.86 13.14
N LEU A 678 -1.45 -13.80 12.33
CA LEU A 678 -2.48 -13.41 11.34
C LEU A 678 -2.00 -13.61 9.91
N GLY A 679 -2.93 -13.78 8.98
CA GLY A 679 -2.62 -13.97 7.57
C GLY A 679 -1.80 -15.24 7.30
N MET A 680 -2.00 -16.30 8.09
CA MET A 680 -1.31 -17.59 7.94
C MET A 680 -1.89 -18.38 6.76
N ASN A 681 -1.79 -17.82 5.55
CA ASN A 681 -2.32 -18.35 4.30
C ASN A 681 -1.27 -19.09 3.49
N ASP A 682 -1.71 -20.04 2.66
CA ASP A 682 -0.86 -20.65 1.65
C ASP A 682 -0.33 -19.60 0.65
N GLY A 683 0.92 -19.73 0.23
CA GLY A 683 1.64 -18.75 -0.58
C GLY A 683 2.06 -17.47 0.14
N VAL A 684 1.50 -17.16 1.32
CA VAL A 684 1.89 -16.01 2.16
C VAL A 684 2.89 -16.44 3.23
N TYR A 685 2.60 -17.55 3.92
CA TYR A 685 3.47 -18.14 4.93
C TYR A 685 3.61 -19.66 4.72
N PRO A 686 4.81 -20.26 4.83
CA PRO A 686 6.12 -19.64 5.03
C PRO A 686 6.53 -18.76 3.83
N ARG A 687 7.28 -17.68 4.09
CA ARG A 687 7.72 -16.76 3.03
C ARG A 687 8.73 -17.45 2.13
N THR A 688 8.54 -17.34 0.82
CA THR A 688 9.44 -17.93 -0.17
C THR A 688 10.23 -16.86 -0.91
N LEU A 689 11.52 -17.13 -1.12
CA LEU A 689 12.40 -16.36 -2.00
C LEU A 689 13.09 -17.38 -2.90
N ALA A 690 12.89 -17.29 -4.21
CA ALA A 690 13.60 -18.13 -5.15
C ALA A 690 15.10 -17.82 -5.06
N PRO A 691 15.97 -18.82 -4.85
CA PRO A 691 17.40 -18.60 -4.82
C PRO A 691 17.90 -18.15 -6.21
N LEU A 692 19.05 -17.48 -6.23
CA LEU A 692 19.71 -17.12 -7.47
C LEU A 692 20.11 -18.40 -8.22
N GLY A 693 19.83 -18.49 -9.53
CA GLY A 693 20.15 -19.68 -10.33
C GLY A 693 21.65 -20.03 -10.39
N PHE A 694 22.51 -19.10 -9.98
CA PHE A 694 23.96 -19.25 -9.89
C PHE A 694 24.48 -19.30 -8.44
N ASP A 695 23.61 -19.50 -7.45
CA ASP A 695 24.02 -19.82 -6.08
C ASP A 695 24.51 -21.28 -6.00
N LEU A 696 25.81 -21.47 -5.79
CA LEU A 696 26.44 -22.79 -5.74
C LEU A 696 26.14 -23.54 -4.44
N MET A 697 25.77 -22.85 -3.35
CA MET A 697 25.44 -23.50 -2.08
C MET A 697 24.17 -24.35 -2.16
N GLN A 698 23.22 -23.97 -3.04
CA GLN A 698 21.98 -24.73 -3.27
C GLN A 698 22.24 -26.10 -3.91
N GLN A 699 23.27 -26.20 -4.75
CA GLN A 699 23.60 -27.44 -5.46
C GLN A 699 24.28 -28.46 -4.54
N GLN A 700 25.00 -27.98 -3.53
CA GLN A 700 25.69 -28.79 -2.53
C GLN A 700 25.42 -28.27 -1.11
N SER A 701 24.21 -28.56 -0.63
CA SER A 701 23.78 -28.19 0.73
C SER A 701 24.59 -28.95 1.79
N ARG A 702 24.97 -28.24 2.85
CA ARG A 702 25.65 -28.77 4.05
C ARG A 702 24.84 -28.39 5.29
N LYS A 703 24.99 -29.17 6.37
CA LYS A 703 24.34 -28.87 7.65
C LYS A 703 24.80 -27.53 8.21
N GLY A 704 23.84 -26.73 8.65
CA GLY A 704 24.06 -25.35 9.08
C GLY A 704 23.89 -24.31 7.97
N ASP A 705 23.63 -24.70 6.73
CA ASP A 705 23.19 -23.75 5.69
C ASP A 705 21.82 -23.17 6.04
N ARG A 706 21.68 -21.86 5.89
CA ARG A 706 20.39 -21.19 6.10
C ARG A 706 19.59 -21.08 4.81
N SER A 707 18.30 -21.28 4.93
CA SER A 707 17.32 -20.97 3.91
C SER A 707 16.14 -20.23 4.53
N ARG A 708 15.56 -19.27 3.80
CA ARG A 708 14.41 -18.50 4.30
C ARG A 708 13.22 -19.41 4.64
N ARG A 709 13.04 -20.47 3.86
CA ARG A 709 12.01 -21.48 4.09
C ARG A 709 12.23 -22.18 5.43
N ASP A 710 13.44 -22.67 5.70
CA ASP A 710 13.73 -23.40 6.94
C ASP A 710 13.65 -22.45 8.16
N ASP A 711 14.10 -21.21 8.02
CA ASP A 711 13.96 -20.16 9.04
C ASP A 711 12.48 -19.93 9.40
N ASP A 712 11.59 -19.75 8.42
CA ASP A 712 10.16 -19.48 8.67
C ASP A 712 9.43 -20.69 9.26
N ARG A 713 9.77 -21.91 8.83
CA ARG A 713 9.20 -23.12 9.44
C ARG A 713 9.62 -23.23 10.91
N TYR A 714 10.87 -22.94 11.21
CA TYR A 714 11.37 -22.92 12.58
C TYR A 714 10.76 -21.78 13.41
N LEU A 715 10.50 -20.62 12.81
CA LEU A 715 9.79 -19.51 13.46
C LEU A 715 8.38 -19.87 13.92
N PHE A 716 7.67 -20.71 13.15
CA PHE A 716 6.35 -21.18 13.55
C PHE A 716 6.44 -22.10 14.78
N LEU A 717 7.47 -22.96 14.82
CA LEU A 717 7.78 -23.77 16.00
C LEU A 717 8.16 -22.89 17.20
N GLU A 718 9.02 -21.89 17.03
CA GLU A 718 9.39 -20.92 18.06
C GLU A 718 8.17 -20.15 18.59
N ALA A 719 7.23 -19.76 17.73
CA ALA A 719 5.99 -19.08 18.13
C ALA A 719 5.12 -19.95 19.04
N MET A 720 4.97 -21.25 18.73
CA MET A 720 4.23 -22.18 19.57
C MET A 720 4.92 -22.45 20.91
N LEU A 721 6.25 -22.52 20.92
CA LEU A 721 7.03 -22.70 22.16
C LEU A 721 7.04 -21.44 23.04
N SER A 722 6.94 -20.27 22.42
CA SER A 722 6.92 -18.97 23.12
C SER A 722 5.55 -18.63 23.72
N ALA A 723 4.48 -19.27 23.26
CA ALA A 723 3.14 -19.09 23.80
C ALA A 723 3.01 -19.78 25.17
N GLN A 724 2.78 -19.00 26.23
CA GLN A 724 2.67 -19.54 27.60
C GLN A 724 1.23 -19.90 28.00
N GLN A 725 0.22 -19.19 27.48
CA GLN A 725 -1.20 -19.50 27.78
C GLN A 725 -1.99 -19.84 26.52
N GLN A 726 -1.82 -19.08 25.45
CA GLN A 726 -2.62 -19.26 24.24
C GLN A 726 -1.84 -18.94 22.95
N LEU A 727 -2.05 -19.79 21.96
CA LEU A 727 -1.65 -19.60 20.56
C LEU A 727 -2.90 -19.33 19.71
N TYR A 728 -3.03 -18.09 19.26
CA TYR A 728 -4.07 -17.66 18.34
C TYR A 728 -3.54 -17.69 16.91
N ILE A 729 -4.25 -18.33 16.00
CA ILE A 729 -3.90 -18.42 14.59
C ILE A 729 -5.10 -17.93 13.77
N SER A 730 -4.85 -17.10 12.77
CA SER A 730 -5.87 -16.68 11.81
C SER A 730 -5.35 -16.70 10.38
N TYR A 731 -6.26 -16.97 9.46
CA TYR A 731 -6.03 -16.87 8.03
C TYR A 731 -7.29 -16.44 7.27
N ILE A 732 -7.10 -15.95 6.05
CA ILE A 732 -8.20 -15.57 5.16
C ILE A 732 -8.72 -16.82 4.44
N GLY A 733 -9.96 -17.23 4.69
CA GLY A 733 -10.54 -18.46 4.13
C GLY A 733 -11.19 -18.29 2.76
N ARG A 734 -11.56 -17.07 2.36
CA ARG A 734 -12.20 -16.80 1.06
C ARG A 734 -11.87 -15.42 0.52
N ALA A 735 -11.79 -15.28 -0.80
CA ALA A 735 -11.67 -13.97 -1.43
C ALA A 735 -13.01 -13.21 -1.43
N ILE A 736 -13.00 -11.93 -1.05
CA ILE A 736 -14.23 -11.11 -1.00
C ILE A 736 -14.81 -10.76 -2.39
N GLN A 737 -14.01 -10.89 -3.45
CA GLN A 737 -14.40 -10.52 -4.82
C GLN A 737 -15.19 -11.64 -5.52
N ASP A 738 -14.61 -12.84 -5.61
CA ASP A 738 -15.16 -13.98 -6.36
C ASP A 738 -15.60 -15.14 -5.46
N ASN A 739 -15.43 -15.01 -4.13
CA ASN A 739 -15.77 -16.02 -3.13
C ASN A 739 -14.98 -17.35 -3.27
N THR A 740 -13.87 -17.34 -4.02
CA THR A 740 -12.98 -18.50 -4.13
C THR A 740 -12.40 -18.88 -2.77
N GLU A 741 -12.31 -20.18 -2.52
CA GLU A 741 -11.73 -20.71 -1.29
C GLU A 741 -10.22 -20.47 -1.26
N ARG A 742 -9.74 -20.06 -0.09
CA ARG A 742 -8.34 -19.83 0.21
C ARG A 742 -7.91 -20.77 1.32
N TYR A 743 -6.71 -21.30 1.18
CA TYR A 743 -6.21 -22.31 2.07
C TYR A 743 -5.32 -21.70 3.16
N PRO A 744 -5.30 -22.29 4.36
CA PRO A 744 -4.32 -21.96 5.38
C PRO A 744 -2.92 -22.36 4.92
N SER A 745 -1.91 -21.79 5.56
CA SER A 745 -0.52 -22.20 5.42
C SER A 745 -0.38 -23.70 5.69
N VAL A 746 0.52 -24.36 4.95
CA VAL A 746 0.86 -25.78 5.17
C VAL A 746 1.22 -26.05 6.64
N LEU A 747 1.84 -25.09 7.33
CA LEU A 747 2.22 -25.22 8.75
C LEU A 747 1.01 -25.29 9.68
N VAL A 748 -0.05 -24.53 9.38
CA VAL A 748 -1.31 -24.56 10.12
C VAL A 748 -2.05 -25.87 9.84
N THR A 749 -2.01 -26.35 8.60
CA THR A 749 -2.56 -27.66 8.23
C THR A 749 -1.84 -28.81 8.96
N GLU A 750 -0.50 -28.82 8.97
CA GLU A 750 0.31 -29.81 9.71
C GLU A 750 -0.04 -29.83 11.21
N LEU A 751 -0.25 -28.65 11.82
CA LEU A 751 -0.69 -28.54 13.22
C LEU A 751 -2.09 -29.11 13.44
N LEU A 752 -3.07 -28.71 12.63
CA LEU A 752 -4.46 -29.15 12.74
C LEU A 752 -4.61 -30.66 12.50
N ASP A 753 -3.84 -31.21 11.55
CA ASP A 753 -3.84 -32.64 11.26
C ASP A 753 -3.23 -33.44 12.41
N TYR A 754 -2.11 -32.98 12.99
CA TYR A 754 -1.54 -33.62 14.18
C TYR A 754 -2.53 -33.60 15.35
N ILE A 755 -3.18 -32.46 15.61
CA ILE A 755 -4.20 -32.37 16.67
C ILE A 755 -5.39 -33.30 16.39
N GLY A 756 -5.91 -33.34 15.16
CA GLY A 756 -7.01 -34.23 14.79
C GLY A 756 -6.64 -35.72 14.90
N GLN A 757 -5.38 -36.08 14.67
CA GLN A 757 -4.88 -37.44 14.82
C GLN A 757 -4.60 -37.82 16.28
N SER A 758 -4.31 -36.84 17.15
CA SER A 758 -3.98 -37.07 18.56
C SER A 758 -5.14 -36.90 19.53
N PHE A 759 -6.21 -36.21 19.13
CA PHE A 759 -7.35 -35.89 20.00
C PHE A 759 -8.71 -36.34 19.44
N TYR A 760 -9.68 -36.48 20.34
CA TYR A 760 -11.09 -36.65 20.02
C TYR A 760 -11.96 -35.84 21.00
N LEU A 761 -13.18 -35.49 20.59
CA LEU A 761 -14.13 -34.77 21.45
C LEU A 761 -14.91 -35.72 22.37
N GLU A 762 -15.44 -35.19 23.47
CA GLU A 762 -16.30 -35.97 24.36
C GLU A 762 -17.50 -36.57 23.61
N GLY A 763 -17.71 -37.87 23.77
CA GLY A 763 -18.74 -38.64 23.07
C GLY A 763 -18.30 -39.25 21.74
N ASP A 764 -17.20 -38.79 21.12
CA ASP A 764 -16.76 -39.25 19.79
C ASP A 764 -15.82 -40.47 19.83
N GLY A 765 -15.49 -41.01 21.01
CA GLY A 765 -14.54 -42.13 21.14
C GLY A 765 -14.95 -43.41 20.40
N HIS A 766 -16.24 -43.59 20.12
CA HIS A 766 -16.77 -44.73 19.36
C HIS A 766 -16.71 -44.55 17.83
N LEU A 767 -16.40 -43.34 17.36
CA LEU A 767 -16.32 -43.02 15.94
C LEU A 767 -14.99 -43.48 15.33
N GLU A 768 -15.02 -43.61 14.01
CA GLU A 768 -13.86 -43.87 13.17
C GLU A 768 -12.84 -42.71 13.27
N LEU A 769 -11.55 -43.01 13.11
CA LEU A 769 -10.46 -42.06 13.36
C LEU A 769 -10.52 -40.80 12.50
N ASP A 770 -10.84 -40.93 11.21
CA ASP A 770 -10.91 -39.78 10.30
C ASP A 770 -12.15 -38.92 10.58
N GLU A 771 -13.27 -39.56 10.94
CA GLU A 771 -14.48 -38.84 11.35
C GLU A 771 -14.23 -38.02 12.63
N SER A 772 -13.63 -38.61 13.66
CA SER A 772 -13.32 -37.90 14.91
C SER A 772 -12.29 -36.78 14.68
N ALA A 773 -11.28 -37.02 13.83
CA ALA A 773 -10.31 -36.00 13.44
C ALA A 773 -10.97 -34.82 12.71
N GLY A 774 -11.91 -35.10 11.80
CA GLY A 774 -12.72 -34.09 11.11
C GLY A 774 -13.49 -33.20 12.08
N ARG A 775 -14.12 -33.80 13.10
CA ARG A 775 -14.86 -33.06 14.14
C ARG A 775 -13.96 -32.20 15.01
N VAL A 776 -12.79 -32.70 15.43
CA VAL A 776 -11.79 -31.91 16.17
C VAL A 776 -11.32 -30.70 15.36
N ARG A 777 -10.98 -30.89 14.08
CA ARG A 777 -10.57 -29.78 13.20
C ARG A 777 -11.68 -28.74 13.05
N ALA A 778 -12.91 -29.18 12.81
CA ALA A 778 -14.07 -28.29 12.72
C ALA A 778 -14.39 -27.57 14.05
N HIS A 779 -14.11 -28.19 15.19
CA HIS A 779 -14.26 -27.55 16.50
C HIS A 779 -13.18 -26.49 16.77
N LEU A 780 -11.96 -26.68 16.29
CA LEU A 780 -10.87 -25.71 16.46
C LEU A 780 -10.98 -24.53 15.48
N GLN A 781 -11.45 -24.78 14.26
CA GLN A 781 -11.62 -23.77 13.22
C GLN A 781 -12.96 -23.05 13.36
N HIS A 782 -12.92 -21.74 13.63
CA HIS A 782 -14.11 -20.91 13.66
C HIS A 782 -14.19 -20.03 12.41
N LEU A 783 -15.22 -20.24 11.59
CA LEU A 783 -15.53 -19.40 10.43
C LEU A 783 -16.26 -18.14 10.89
N ASN A 784 -15.59 -16.99 10.73
CA ASN A 784 -16.15 -15.70 11.08
C ASN A 784 -16.99 -15.13 9.93
N SER A 785 -18.03 -14.40 10.31
CA SER A 785 -18.85 -13.62 9.37
C SER A 785 -18.01 -12.65 8.54
N ARG A 786 -18.48 -12.37 7.31
CA ARG A 786 -17.84 -11.41 6.40
C ARG A 786 -17.91 -9.98 6.92
N MET A 787 -19.08 -9.59 7.45
CA MET A 787 -19.36 -8.22 7.88
C MET A 787 -19.36 -8.15 9.42
N PRO A 788 -18.86 -7.05 10.02
CA PRO A 788 -18.87 -6.89 11.47
C PRO A 788 -20.29 -6.83 12.05
N PHE A 789 -21.26 -6.32 11.29
CA PHE A 789 -22.67 -6.22 11.68
C PHE A 789 -23.50 -7.49 11.41
N ALA A 790 -22.88 -8.63 11.10
CA ALA A 790 -23.63 -9.86 10.97
C ALA A 790 -24.30 -10.23 12.31
N ALA A 791 -25.59 -10.58 12.27
CA ALA A 791 -26.39 -10.86 13.47
C ALA A 791 -25.78 -11.94 14.36
N GLU A 792 -25.15 -12.95 13.76
CA GLU A 792 -24.46 -14.04 14.45
C GLU A 792 -23.34 -13.58 15.40
N ASN A 793 -22.69 -12.44 15.14
CA ASN A 793 -21.64 -11.89 16.01
C ASN A 793 -22.19 -11.35 17.35
N PHE A 794 -23.51 -11.14 17.47
CA PHE A 794 -24.15 -10.52 18.64
C PHE A 794 -25.13 -11.44 19.36
N GLN A 795 -25.23 -12.70 18.93
CA GLN A 795 -26.12 -13.67 19.57
C GLN A 795 -25.47 -14.19 20.86
N PRO A 796 -26.24 -14.44 21.95
CA PRO A 796 -25.70 -15.03 23.16
C PRO A 796 -25.05 -16.41 22.97
N ALA A 797 -25.50 -17.14 21.94
CA ALA A 797 -24.95 -18.44 21.54
C ALA A 797 -23.68 -18.35 20.69
N ALA A 798 -23.26 -17.15 20.29
CA ALA A 798 -22.04 -16.94 19.53
C ALA A 798 -20.83 -17.36 20.35
N ARG A 799 -19.85 -18.02 19.70
CA ARG A 799 -18.61 -18.45 20.36
C ARG A 799 -17.81 -17.26 20.89
N LEU A 800 -17.83 -16.14 20.16
CA LEU A 800 -17.25 -14.87 20.54
C LEU A 800 -18.28 -13.78 20.20
N GLN A 801 -18.78 -13.10 21.22
CA GLN A 801 -19.67 -11.95 21.01
C GLN A 801 -18.82 -10.72 20.71
N SER A 802 -19.21 -9.94 19.71
CA SER A 802 -18.53 -8.70 19.39
C SER A 802 -18.76 -7.65 20.47
N PHE A 803 -17.69 -6.94 20.85
CA PHE A 803 -17.76 -5.81 21.77
C PHE A 803 -18.20 -4.53 21.05
N ALA A 804 -18.23 -4.53 19.71
CA ALA A 804 -18.55 -3.37 18.87
C ALA A 804 -20.04 -3.03 18.84
N ARG A 805 -20.52 -2.37 19.91
CA ARG A 805 -21.93 -1.97 20.09
C ARG A 805 -22.47 -1.09 18.97
N GLU A 806 -21.63 -0.35 18.27
CA GLU A 806 -22.05 0.50 17.15
C GLU A 806 -22.73 -0.28 16.02
N TRP A 807 -22.41 -1.57 15.87
CA TRP A 807 -23.01 -2.44 14.86
C TRP A 807 -24.28 -3.15 15.33
N LEU A 808 -24.57 -3.16 16.62
CA LEU A 808 -25.73 -3.86 17.20
C LEU A 808 -27.07 -3.41 16.57
N PRO A 809 -27.34 -2.11 16.33
CA PRO A 809 -28.59 -1.69 15.69
C PRO A 809 -28.75 -2.25 14.27
N ALA A 810 -27.66 -2.31 13.50
CA ALA A 810 -27.65 -2.89 12.17
C ALA A 810 -27.83 -4.41 12.21
N ALA A 811 -27.15 -5.09 13.14
CA ALA A 811 -27.22 -6.53 13.36
C ALA A 811 -28.62 -7.00 13.78
N GLN A 812 -29.34 -6.19 14.56
CA GLN A 812 -30.72 -6.48 14.99
C GLN A 812 -31.77 -6.12 13.93
N GLY A 813 -31.36 -5.50 12.82
CA GLY A 813 -32.31 -4.92 11.85
C GLY A 813 -33.18 -3.83 12.48
N ALA A 814 -32.71 -3.17 13.54
CA ALA A 814 -33.42 -2.12 14.26
C ALA A 814 -33.34 -0.75 13.54
N GLY A 815 -32.68 -0.70 12.38
CA GLY A 815 -32.64 0.47 11.53
C GLY A 815 -34.05 0.85 11.05
N GLN A 816 -34.36 2.14 11.11
CA GLN A 816 -35.58 2.66 10.49
C GLN A 816 -35.29 2.90 9.01
N PRO A 817 -36.14 2.42 8.08
CA PRO A 817 -35.99 2.76 6.68
C PRO A 817 -36.05 4.29 6.53
N GLN A 818 -35.21 4.83 5.66
CA GLN A 818 -35.26 6.26 5.35
C GLN A 818 -36.67 6.60 4.87
N PRO A 819 -37.33 7.64 5.42
CA PRO A 819 -38.63 8.06 4.94
C PRO A 819 -38.53 8.49 3.47
N GLU A 820 -39.67 8.54 2.79
CA GLU A 820 -39.73 9.09 1.44
C GLU A 820 -39.15 10.51 1.44
N PHE A 821 -38.15 10.74 0.57
CA PHE A 821 -37.37 11.97 0.56
C PHE A 821 -38.23 13.19 0.22
N VAL A 822 -39.19 13.01 -0.69
CA VAL A 822 -40.13 14.06 -1.08
C VAL A 822 -41.26 14.11 -0.07
N GLN A 823 -41.25 15.15 0.77
CA GLN A 823 -42.38 15.52 1.61
C GLN A 823 -42.88 16.89 1.13
N PRO A 824 -44.17 17.04 0.77
CA PRO A 824 -44.69 18.32 0.27
C PRO A 824 -44.44 19.45 1.27
N LEU A 825 -43.69 20.45 0.83
CA LEU A 825 -43.37 21.61 1.64
C LEU A 825 -44.50 22.65 1.54
N THR A 826 -44.57 23.53 2.54
CA THR A 826 -45.43 24.71 2.47
C THR A 826 -45.01 25.60 1.30
N ALA A 827 -45.98 26.19 0.60
CA ALA A 827 -45.68 27.15 -0.46
C ALA A 827 -44.89 28.32 0.12
N PRO A 828 -43.78 28.74 -0.50
CA PRO A 828 -43.10 29.97 -0.11
C PRO A 828 -43.96 31.18 -0.49
N ASP A 829 -43.93 32.20 0.37
CA ASP A 829 -44.56 33.49 0.09
C ASP A 829 -43.58 34.31 -0.77
N ILE A 830 -43.87 34.45 -2.06
CA ILE A 830 -42.98 35.11 -3.02
C ILE A 830 -43.76 36.27 -3.65
N ASP A 831 -43.54 37.48 -3.14
CA ASP A 831 -44.18 38.69 -3.68
C ASP A 831 -43.55 39.12 -5.00
N ALA A 832 -42.24 38.91 -5.17
CA ALA A 832 -41.50 39.31 -6.36
C ALA A 832 -40.56 38.20 -6.84
N LEU A 833 -40.62 37.90 -8.15
CA LEU A 833 -39.82 36.87 -8.81
C LEU A 833 -39.03 37.51 -9.94
N THR A 834 -37.72 37.20 -10.01
CA THR A 834 -36.89 37.63 -11.14
C THR A 834 -37.10 36.71 -12.34
N LEU A 835 -37.09 37.27 -13.55
CA LEU A 835 -37.17 36.51 -14.79
C LEU A 835 -36.12 35.39 -14.88
N GLU A 836 -34.89 35.67 -14.46
CA GLU A 836 -33.81 34.68 -14.49
C GLU A 836 -34.10 33.47 -13.59
N ALA A 837 -34.56 33.69 -12.35
CA ALA A 837 -34.92 32.61 -11.44
C ALA A 837 -36.09 31.76 -11.97
N PHE A 838 -37.06 32.41 -12.63
CA PHE A 838 -38.20 31.75 -13.27
C PHE A 838 -37.77 30.86 -14.45
N LEU A 839 -36.99 31.40 -15.39
CA LEU A 839 -36.47 30.64 -16.53
C LEU A 839 -35.51 29.52 -16.07
N ARG A 840 -34.64 29.80 -15.10
CA ARG A 840 -33.73 28.80 -14.51
C ARG A 840 -34.48 27.64 -13.87
N PHE A 841 -35.64 27.90 -13.26
CA PHE A 841 -36.48 26.83 -12.73
C PHE A 841 -36.98 25.93 -13.85
N TRP A 842 -37.62 26.49 -14.87
CA TRP A 842 -38.19 25.71 -15.97
C TRP A 842 -37.13 24.98 -16.80
N ARG A 843 -35.89 25.47 -16.81
CA ARG A 843 -34.76 24.78 -17.42
C ARG A 843 -34.50 23.41 -16.80
N HIS A 844 -34.61 23.28 -15.47
CA HIS A 844 -34.46 21.99 -14.80
C HIS A 844 -35.18 22.02 -13.44
N PRO A 845 -36.50 21.77 -13.40
CA PRO A 845 -37.31 22.01 -12.20
C PRO A 845 -36.87 21.24 -10.96
N VAL A 846 -36.43 19.98 -11.13
CA VAL A 846 -35.89 19.18 -10.03
C VAL A 846 -34.64 19.82 -9.40
N ARG A 847 -33.62 20.14 -10.20
CA ARG A 847 -32.40 20.82 -9.76
C ARG A 847 -32.72 22.18 -9.12
N ALA A 848 -33.67 22.91 -9.70
CA ALA A 848 -34.12 24.19 -9.15
C ALA A 848 -34.78 24.02 -7.78
N TRP A 849 -35.56 22.97 -7.55
CA TRP A 849 -36.11 22.65 -6.24
C TRP A 849 -34.99 22.40 -5.21
N PHE A 850 -33.98 21.59 -5.53
CA PHE A 850 -32.83 21.40 -4.63
C PHE A 850 -32.09 22.71 -4.33
N HIS A 851 -31.77 23.50 -5.35
CA HIS A 851 -31.00 24.74 -5.19
C HIS A 851 -31.81 25.85 -4.50
N GLN A 852 -33.00 26.16 -5.01
CA GLN A 852 -33.81 27.32 -4.59
C GLN A 852 -34.61 27.03 -3.32
N ARG A 853 -35.15 25.80 -3.16
CA ARG A 853 -35.97 25.46 -2.00
C ARG A 853 -35.16 24.89 -0.83
N LEU A 854 -34.22 23.99 -1.10
CA LEU A 854 -33.44 23.31 -0.06
C LEU A 854 -32.06 23.93 0.20
N GLY A 855 -31.55 24.77 -0.70
CA GLY A 855 -30.18 25.29 -0.63
C GLY A 855 -29.11 24.22 -0.87
N VAL A 856 -29.47 23.13 -1.56
CA VAL A 856 -28.59 21.97 -1.79
C VAL A 856 -28.06 22.01 -3.22
N SER A 857 -26.74 21.94 -3.36
CA SER A 857 -26.04 21.82 -4.64
C SER A 857 -25.07 20.65 -4.56
N PHE A 858 -25.20 19.70 -5.48
CA PHE A 858 -24.23 18.62 -5.65
C PHE A 858 -23.10 19.15 -6.54
N TRP A 859 -22.02 19.59 -5.90
CA TRP A 859 -20.77 19.91 -6.57
C TRP A 859 -19.98 18.61 -6.70
N LEU A 860 -19.84 18.13 -7.93
CA LEU A 860 -18.85 17.12 -8.27
C LEU A 860 -17.60 17.92 -8.67
N GLU A 861 -16.61 17.99 -7.79
CA GLU A 861 -15.27 18.38 -8.23
C GLU A 861 -14.80 17.27 -9.16
N GLU A 862 -14.51 17.62 -10.42
CA GLU A 862 -13.85 16.68 -11.33
C GLU A 862 -12.42 16.48 -10.80
N ASP A 863 -12.21 15.32 -10.18
CA ASP A 863 -11.01 15.00 -9.43
C ASP A 863 -9.83 14.58 -10.30
N GLU A 864 -9.94 14.55 -11.64
CA GLU A 864 -8.86 14.06 -12.50
C GLU A 864 -8.34 15.18 -13.39
N LEU A 865 -7.09 15.58 -13.18
CA LEU A 865 -6.40 16.47 -14.10
C LEU A 865 -6.10 15.72 -15.40
N PRO A 866 -6.32 16.33 -16.58
CA PRO A 866 -5.97 15.65 -17.81
C PRO A 866 -4.44 15.45 -17.90
N ASP A 867 -4.01 14.22 -18.19
CA ASP A 867 -2.59 13.87 -18.31
C ASP A 867 -1.97 14.24 -19.68
N SER A 868 -2.80 14.70 -20.61
CA SER A 868 -2.39 15.00 -21.99
C SER A 868 -2.97 16.30 -22.51
N GLU A 869 -2.27 16.91 -23.47
CA GLU A 869 -2.76 18.02 -24.26
C GLU A 869 -4.06 17.66 -25.02
N PRO A 870 -4.93 18.65 -25.33
CA PRO A 870 -6.18 18.39 -26.04
C PRO A 870 -5.90 17.94 -27.48
N PHE A 871 -6.04 16.65 -27.76
CA PHE A 871 -6.04 16.14 -29.15
C PHE A 871 -7.40 16.33 -29.83
N ALA A 872 -8.47 16.35 -29.03
CA ALA A 872 -9.82 16.63 -29.43
C ALA A 872 -10.53 17.31 -28.25
N LEU A 873 -11.49 18.19 -28.56
CA LEU A 873 -12.32 18.81 -27.54
C LEU A 873 -13.49 17.92 -27.21
N ASP A 874 -13.81 17.87 -25.92
CA ASP A 874 -15.01 17.22 -25.43
C ASP A 874 -16.28 17.96 -25.91
N ASN A 875 -17.44 17.43 -25.54
CA ASN A 875 -18.71 18.03 -25.97
C ASN A 875 -18.99 19.40 -25.31
N LEU A 876 -18.50 19.62 -24.08
CA LEU A 876 -18.76 20.83 -23.30
C LEU A 876 -17.86 21.99 -23.76
N GLU A 877 -16.55 21.75 -23.83
CA GLU A 877 -15.55 22.68 -24.37
C GLU A 877 -15.92 23.08 -25.80
N ARG A 878 -16.26 22.11 -26.65
CA ARG A 878 -16.75 22.38 -28.02
C ARG A 878 -17.99 23.25 -28.01
N TYR A 879 -18.94 22.98 -27.12
CA TYR A 879 -20.16 23.79 -27.02
C TYR A 879 -19.84 25.23 -26.60
N GLN A 880 -18.93 25.43 -25.64
CA GLN A 880 -18.52 26.76 -25.18
C GLN A 880 -17.82 27.56 -26.29
N ILE A 881 -16.89 26.93 -27.02
CA ILE A 881 -16.24 27.56 -28.18
C ILE A 881 -17.27 27.90 -29.26
N ASN A 882 -18.15 26.97 -29.60
CA ASN A 882 -19.16 27.21 -30.62
C ASN A 882 -20.16 28.31 -30.22
N ALA A 883 -20.45 28.49 -28.93
CA ALA A 883 -21.32 29.58 -28.46
C ALA A 883 -20.68 30.95 -28.72
N GLN A 884 -19.40 31.09 -28.38
CA GLN A 884 -18.65 32.32 -28.64
C GLN A 884 -18.49 32.56 -30.15
N LEU A 885 -18.17 31.51 -30.91
CA LEU A 885 -17.99 31.57 -32.35
C LEU A 885 -19.29 31.96 -33.08
N LEU A 886 -20.43 31.37 -32.68
CA LEU A 886 -21.74 31.70 -33.25
C LEU A 886 -22.11 33.15 -32.96
N ASN A 887 -21.90 33.64 -31.74
CA ASN A 887 -22.15 35.04 -31.39
C ASN A 887 -21.27 35.99 -32.21
N ALA A 888 -19.97 35.72 -32.33
CA ALA A 888 -19.05 36.53 -33.13
C ALA A 888 -19.50 36.59 -34.60
N LEU A 889 -19.93 35.46 -35.17
CA LEU A 889 -20.45 35.41 -36.56
C LEU A 889 -21.75 36.19 -36.74
N VAL A 890 -22.66 36.13 -35.77
CA VAL A 890 -23.94 36.87 -35.80
C VAL A 890 -23.74 38.37 -35.65
N GLU A 891 -22.77 38.79 -34.83
CA GLU A 891 -22.39 40.20 -34.63
C GLU A 891 -21.49 40.76 -35.74
N GLY A 892 -21.01 39.91 -36.66
CA GLY A 892 -20.09 40.32 -37.73
C GLY A 892 -18.68 40.65 -37.23
N GLU A 893 -18.30 40.10 -36.08
CA GLU A 893 -16.96 40.25 -35.48
C GLU A 893 -15.92 39.36 -36.19
N ASP A 894 -14.64 39.68 -36.01
CA ASP A 894 -13.55 38.91 -36.60
C ASP A 894 -13.30 37.60 -35.84
N THR A 895 -13.78 36.50 -36.42
CA THR A 895 -13.55 35.12 -35.91
C THR A 895 -12.07 34.76 -35.79
N GLN A 896 -11.18 35.40 -36.55
CA GLN A 896 -9.75 35.12 -36.47
C GLN A 896 -9.14 35.59 -35.14
N ARG A 897 -9.68 36.66 -34.56
CA ARG A 897 -9.30 37.13 -33.22
C ARG A 897 -9.70 36.12 -32.15
N LEU A 898 -10.89 35.53 -32.27
CA LEU A 898 -11.38 34.50 -31.34
C LEU A 898 -10.56 33.21 -31.46
N TYR A 899 -10.18 32.81 -32.68
CA TYR A 899 -9.24 31.72 -32.92
C TYR A 899 -7.89 31.96 -32.23
N ALA A 900 -7.30 33.15 -32.43
CA ALA A 900 -6.04 33.52 -31.81
C ALA A 900 -6.11 33.47 -30.27
N HIS A 901 -7.23 33.94 -29.71
CA HIS A 901 -7.49 33.90 -28.27
C HIS A 901 -7.53 32.46 -27.71
N HIS A 902 -8.33 31.56 -28.29
CA HIS A 902 -8.40 30.16 -27.83
C HIS A 902 -7.11 29.39 -28.06
N ARG A 903 -6.41 29.68 -29.15
CA ARG A 903 -5.08 29.10 -29.41
C ARG A 903 -4.05 29.54 -28.36
N ALA A 904 -4.03 30.83 -28.00
CA ALA A 904 -3.11 31.37 -26.99
C ALA A 904 -3.43 30.89 -25.56
N ALA A 905 -4.68 30.48 -25.32
CA ALA A 905 -5.08 29.81 -24.09
C ALA A 905 -4.71 28.31 -24.04
N GLY A 906 -4.34 27.70 -25.17
CA GLY A 906 -4.10 26.26 -25.26
C GLY A 906 -5.40 25.42 -25.30
N ASN A 907 -6.56 26.02 -25.60
CA ASN A 907 -7.83 25.27 -25.61
C ASN A 907 -8.04 24.43 -26.89
N LEU A 908 -7.12 24.52 -27.86
CA LEU A 908 -7.25 23.91 -29.18
C LEU A 908 -6.14 22.87 -29.42
N PRO A 909 -6.40 21.84 -30.22
CA PRO A 909 -5.37 20.91 -30.66
C PRO A 909 -4.21 21.60 -31.37
N TYR A 910 -3.03 21.00 -31.24
CA TYR A 910 -1.81 21.61 -31.73
C TYR A 910 -1.78 21.81 -33.26
N GLY A 911 -1.34 23.00 -33.68
CA GLY A 911 -1.03 23.35 -35.06
C GLY A 911 -2.19 23.10 -36.04
N ALA A 912 -1.90 22.35 -37.10
CA ALA A 912 -2.85 22.09 -38.20
C ALA A 912 -4.14 21.39 -37.73
N PHE A 913 -4.10 20.59 -36.67
CA PHE A 913 -5.30 19.92 -36.14
C PHE A 913 -6.26 20.94 -35.51
N GLY A 914 -5.74 21.93 -34.79
CA GLY A 914 -6.54 23.03 -34.24
C GLY A 914 -7.13 23.92 -35.33
N GLU A 915 -6.37 24.18 -36.40
CA GLU A 915 -6.87 24.92 -37.58
C GLU A 915 -8.02 24.18 -38.27
N LEU A 916 -7.88 22.87 -38.50
CA LEU A 916 -8.91 22.03 -39.12
C LEU A 916 -10.17 21.93 -38.24
N PHE A 917 -9.99 21.75 -36.92
CA PHE A 917 -11.10 21.78 -35.97
C PHE A 917 -11.85 23.11 -36.04
N TRP A 918 -11.12 24.23 -35.98
CA TRP A 918 -11.71 25.57 -36.04
C TRP A 918 -12.47 25.82 -37.34
N GLN A 919 -11.89 25.44 -38.48
CA GLN A 919 -12.54 25.57 -39.79
C GLN A 919 -13.85 24.78 -39.85
N ALA A 920 -13.83 23.52 -39.40
CA ALA A 920 -15.03 22.69 -39.37
C ALA A 920 -16.13 23.29 -38.48
N GLN A 921 -15.77 23.80 -37.29
CA GLN A 921 -16.74 24.44 -36.41
C GLN A 921 -17.26 25.77 -36.99
N ARG A 922 -16.38 26.57 -37.62
CA ARG A 922 -16.78 27.82 -38.28
C ARG A 922 -17.77 27.55 -39.41
N ASP A 923 -17.51 26.58 -40.26
CA ASP A 923 -18.39 26.27 -41.39
C ASP A 923 -19.77 25.81 -40.92
N GLU A 924 -19.84 25.01 -39.85
CA GLU A 924 -21.11 24.60 -39.25
C GLU A 924 -21.83 25.76 -38.54
N MET A 925 -21.10 26.62 -37.80
CA MET A 925 -21.70 27.77 -37.11
C MET A 925 -22.11 28.88 -38.10
N GLN A 926 -21.45 28.98 -39.25
CA GLN A 926 -21.79 29.92 -40.32
C GLN A 926 -23.16 29.61 -40.94
N GLU A 927 -23.53 28.33 -41.05
CA GLU A 927 -24.85 27.93 -41.53
C GLU A 927 -25.95 28.49 -40.62
N VAL A 928 -25.81 28.29 -39.30
CA VAL A 928 -26.77 28.82 -38.30
C VAL A 928 -26.72 30.35 -38.25
N ALA A 929 -25.53 30.94 -38.26
CA ALA A 929 -25.37 32.39 -38.25
C ALA A 929 -26.01 33.07 -39.46
N ALA A 930 -25.91 32.47 -40.65
CA ALA A 930 -26.53 33.00 -41.86
C ALA A 930 -28.06 33.05 -41.75
N GLU A 931 -28.69 32.02 -41.20
CA GLU A 931 -30.14 32.02 -40.95
C GLU A 931 -30.54 33.11 -39.95
N VAL A 932 -29.78 33.25 -38.86
CA VAL A 932 -30.02 34.25 -37.82
C VAL A 932 -29.86 35.66 -38.38
N VAL A 933 -28.76 35.95 -39.08
CA VAL A 933 -28.46 37.27 -39.65
C VAL A 933 -29.51 37.70 -40.67
N ASN A 934 -30.04 36.77 -41.48
CA ASN A 934 -31.10 37.06 -42.45
C ASN A 934 -32.42 37.52 -41.79
N GLN A 935 -32.68 37.07 -40.56
CA GLN A 935 -33.88 37.41 -39.79
C GLN A 935 -33.61 38.51 -38.75
N ARG A 936 -32.36 38.97 -38.63
CA ARG A 936 -31.95 39.92 -37.59
C ARG A 936 -32.31 41.34 -37.99
N SER A 937 -32.97 42.05 -37.08
CA SER A 937 -33.21 43.49 -37.14
C SER A 937 -32.71 44.17 -35.86
N ASP A 938 -32.63 45.51 -35.88
CA ASP A 938 -32.28 46.30 -34.69
C ASP A 938 -33.25 45.98 -33.54
N GLY A 939 -32.70 45.68 -32.36
CA GLY A 939 -33.48 45.30 -31.19
C GLY A 939 -33.20 46.19 -29.99
N GLU A 940 -34.22 46.38 -29.15
CA GLU A 940 -34.13 47.11 -27.88
C GLU A 940 -34.30 46.16 -26.69
N SER A 941 -33.93 46.60 -25.48
CA SER A 941 -34.21 45.83 -24.27
C SER A 941 -35.53 46.30 -23.67
N TRP A 942 -36.46 45.39 -23.43
CA TRP A 942 -37.73 45.69 -22.78
C TRP A 942 -37.66 45.33 -21.29
N GLU A 943 -38.05 46.27 -20.44
CA GLU A 943 -38.21 46.02 -19.01
C GLU A 943 -39.46 45.17 -18.77
N VAL A 944 -39.30 44.04 -18.09
CA VAL A 944 -40.40 43.19 -17.66
C VAL A 944 -40.82 43.66 -16.28
N ASN A 945 -42.07 44.10 -16.16
CA ASN A 945 -42.73 44.41 -14.89
C ASN A 945 -44.21 44.00 -15.00
N LEU A 946 -44.46 42.70 -14.80
CA LEU A 946 -45.79 42.10 -14.93
C LEU A 946 -46.33 41.71 -13.56
N GLN A 947 -47.54 42.15 -13.25
CA GLN A 947 -48.28 41.68 -12.07
C GLN A 947 -49.09 40.43 -12.44
N LEU A 948 -48.66 39.26 -11.95
CA LEU A 948 -49.27 37.96 -12.23
C LEU A 948 -49.90 37.43 -10.93
N GLU A 949 -51.22 37.53 -10.79
CA GLU A 949 -51.96 37.23 -9.56
C GLU A 949 -51.28 37.77 -8.28
N GLN A 950 -50.58 36.91 -7.53
CA GLN A 950 -49.92 37.21 -6.26
C GLN A 950 -48.43 37.54 -6.38
N VAL A 951 -47.82 37.44 -7.58
CA VAL A 951 -46.37 37.58 -7.80
C VAL A 951 -46.10 38.67 -8.84
N SER A 952 -45.17 39.59 -8.55
CA SER A 952 -44.63 40.52 -9.55
C SER A 952 -43.41 39.91 -10.24
N LEU A 953 -43.46 39.72 -11.56
CA LEU A 953 -42.33 39.24 -12.36
C LEU A 953 -41.53 40.43 -12.90
N THR A 954 -40.26 40.51 -12.51
CA THR A 954 -39.35 41.60 -12.90
C THR A 954 -38.10 41.10 -13.62
N GLY A 955 -37.63 41.82 -14.65
CA GLY A 955 -36.41 41.47 -15.37
C GLY A 955 -36.24 42.22 -16.70
N TRP A 956 -35.40 41.70 -17.58
CA TRP A 956 -35.14 42.31 -18.90
C TRP A 956 -35.25 41.26 -20.00
N LEU A 957 -36.04 41.55 -21.02
CA LEU A 957 -35.97 40.85 -22.30
C LEU A 957 -35.00 41.60 -23.20
N THR A 958 -33.88 40.96 -23.53
CA THR A 958 -32.84 41.55 -24.38
C THR A 958 -33.14 41.32 -25.86
N GLN A 959 -32.65 42.23 -26.70
CA GLN A 959 -32.69 42.12 -28.17
C GLN A 959 -34.11 41.85 -28.72
N VAL A 960 -35.10 42.61 -28.24
CA VAL A 960 -36.48 42.57 -28.74
C VAL A 960 -36.55 43.34 -30.05
N GLN A 961 -36.91 42.64 -31.13
CA GLN A 961 -37.01 43.17 -32.48
C GLN A 961 -38.43 43.66 -32.78
N SER A 962 -38.58 44.44 -33.85
CA SER A 962 -39.90 44.93 -34.29
C SER A 962 -40.88 43.81 -34.66
N ASP A 963 -40.36 42.66 -35.09
CA ASP A 963 -41.11 41.48 -35.49
C ASP A 963 -41.14 40.39 -34.40
N GLY A 964 -40.52 40.64 -33.23
CA GLY A 964 -40.65 39.84 -32.01
C GLY A 964 -39.32 39.45 -31.38
N LEU A 965 -39.13 38.17 -31.03
CA LEU A 965 -37.91 37.69 -30.38
C LEU A 965 -37.09 36.82 -31.32
N LEU A 966 -35.78 37.03 -31.33
CA LEU A 966 -34.82 36.18 -32.05
C LEU A 966 -33.79 35.64 -31.05
N ARG A 967 -33.66 34.31 -31.01
CA ARG A 967 -32.70 33.58 -30.17
C ARG A 967 -31.92 32.57 -31.00
N TRP A 968 -30.75 32.16 -30.54
CA TRP A 968 -29.95 31.16 -31.24
C TRP A 968 -29.04 30.40 -30.28
N ARG A 969 -28.64 29.19 -30.67
CA ARG A 969 -27.77 28.32 -29.86
C ARG A 969 -26.91 27.41 -30.75
N PRO A 970 -25.63 27.13 -30.38
CA PRO A 970 -24.74 26.25 -31.15
C PRO A 970 -25.04 24.74 -30.97
N GLY A 971 -26.29 24.35 -30.75
CA GLY A 971 -26.71 22.98 -30.47
C GLY A 971 -27.98 22.61 -31.23
N VAL A 972 -28.31 21.33 -31.29
CA VAL A 972 -29.64 20.88 -31.75
C VAL A 972 -30.65 21.26 -30.68
N LEU A 973 -31.69 22.02 -31.06
CA LEU A 973 -32.69 22.50 -30.12
C LEU A 973 -33.49 21.33 -29.54
N ASN A 974 -33.67 21.34 -28.23
CA ASN A 974 -34.46 20.35 -27.51
C ASN A 974 -35.78 20.93 -27.00
N MET A 975 -36.58 20.10 -26.31
CA MET A 975 -37.89 20.50 -25.78
C MET A 975 -37.79 21.63 -24.74
N ASN A 976 -36.69 21.68 -24.00
CA ASN A 976 -36.45 22.70 -22.99
C ASN A 976 -36.10 24.05 -23.64
N ASP A 977 -35.29 24.04 -24.71
CA ASP A 977 -35.04 25.26 -25.49
C ASP A 977 -36.36 25.85 -26.03
N GLY A 978 -37.26 24.99 -26.52
CA GLY A 978 -38.60 25.39 -26.94
C GLY A 978 -39.46 25.95 -25.80
N LEU A 979 -39.44 25.31 -24.63
CA LEU A 979 -40.15 25.80 -23.45
C LEU A 979 -39.63 27.17 -22.99
N LEU A 980 -38.31 27.37 -22.93
CA LEU A 980 -37.73 28.64 -22.51
C LEU A 980 -38.08 29.77 -23.48
N LEU A 981 -37.99 29.51 -24.80
CA LEU A 981 -38.45 30.48 -25.80
C LEU A 981 -39.95 30.76 -25.67
N TRP A 982 -40.77 29.74 -25.41
CA TRP A 982 -42.21 29.90 -25.21
C TRP A 982 -42.53 30.78 -24.01
N LEU A 983 -41.82 30.59 -22.88
CA LEU A 983 -41.97 31.45 -21.71
C LEU A 983 -41.57 32.89 -21.99
N GLU A 984 -40.45 33.13 -22.68
CA GLU A 984 -40.06 34.46 -23.13
C GLU A 984 -41.09 35.08 -24.09
N HIS A 985 -41.65 34.29 -25.01
CA HIS A 985 -42.68 34.70 -25.97
C HIS A 985 -43.97 35.13 -25.26
N LEU A 986 -44.43 34.35 -24.29
CA LEU A 986 -45.60 34.69 -23.49
C LEU A 986 -45.40 36.01 -22.73
N ILE A 987 -44.21 36.24 -22.17
CA ILE A 987 -43.86 37.50 -21.48
C ILE A 987 -43.85 38.67 -22.49
N TYR A 988 -43.26 38.48 -23.67
CA TYR A 988 -43.26 39.47 -24.74
C TYR A 988 -44.69 39.85 -25.18
N CYS A 989 -45.57 38.87 -25.41
CA CYS A 989 -46.97 39.13 -25.75
C CYS A 989 -47.77 39.74 -24.60
N ALA A 990 -47.49 39.37 -23.35
CA ALA A 990 -48.10 39.96 -22.16
C ALA A 990 -47.75 41.45 -21.97
N LEU A 991 -46.56 41.87 -22.39
CA LEU A 991 -46.14 43.28 -22.43
C LEU A 991 -46.79 44.08 -23.57
N GLY A 992 -47.54 43.42 -24.47
CA GLY A 992 -48.22 44.05 -25.60
C GLY A 992 -47.54 43.82 -26.96
N GLY A 993 -46.52 42.95 -27.03
CA GLY A 993 -45.89 42.55 -28.29
C GLY A 993 -46.82 41.74 -29.20
N THR A 994 -46.82 42.05 -30.50
CA THR A 994 -47.68 41.38 -31.50
C THR A 994 -46.88 40.62 -32.57
N GLY A 995 -45.57 40.46 -32.38
CA GLY A 995 -44.66 39.73 -33.27
C GLY A 995 -44.55 38.23 -32.97
N SER A 996 -43.74 37.52 -33.77
CA SER A 996 -43.41 36.10 -33.58
C SER A 996 -42.06 35.92 -32.88
N SER A 997 -41.88 34.79 -32.20
CA SER A 997 -40.61 34.46 -31.55
C SER A 997 -39.97 33.24 -32.20
N ARG A 998 -38.70 33.37 -32.57
CA ARG A 998 -37.95 32.38 -33.36
C ARG A 998 -36.64 32.02 -32.67
N MET A 999 -36.30 30.73 -32.64
CA MET A 999 -35.00 30.24 -32.19
C MET A 999 -34.41 29.28 -33.22
N TYR A 1000 -33.12 29.48 -33.54
CA TYR A 1000 -32.38 28.67 -34.51
C TYR A 1000 -31.23 27.90 -33.84
N GLY A 1001 -31.01 26.67 -34.28
CA GLY A 1001 -29.92 25.81 -33.84
C GLY A 1001 -29.35 24.94 -34.96
N ARG A 1002 -28.45 24.02 -34.60
CA ARG A 1002 -27.78 23.12 -35.56
C ARG A 1002 -28.78 22.17 -36.23
N GLN A 1003 -28.39 21.60 -37.38
CA GLN A 1003 -29.18 20.63 -38.14
C GLN A 1003 -30.59 21.15 -38.53
N GLN A 1004 -30.70 22.45 -38.83
CA GLN A 1004 -31.96 23.11 -39.18
C GLN A 1004 -33.05 22.97 -38.10
N SER A 1005 -32.64 22.76 -36.84
CA SER A 1005 -33.58 22.73 -35.71
C SER A 1005 -34.04 24.15 -35.39
N ARG A 1006 -35.35 24.33 -35.31
CA ARG A 1006 -35.98 25.64 -35.07
C ARG A 1006 -37.21 25.53 -34.18
N TRP A 1007 -37.46 26.58 -33.42
CA TRP A 1007 -38.74 26.83 -32.73
C TRP A 1007 -39.29 28.17 -33.22
N CYS A 1008 -40.55 28.19 -33.61
CA CYS A 1008 -41.26 29.39 -34.07
C CYS A 1008 -42.63 29.44 -33.42
N PHE A 1009 -42.94 30.56 -32.76
CA PHE A 1009 -44.20 30.82 -32.08
C PHE A 1009 -44.88 32.07 -32.67
N PRO A 1010 -46.11 31.95 -33.21
CA PRO A 1010 -46.87 33.09 -33.69
C PRO A 1010 -47.43 33.92 -32.52
N ALA A 1011 -47.74 35.19 -32.79
CA ALA A 1011 -48.25 36.10 -31.77
C ALA A 1011 -49.51 35.58 -31.05
N VAL A 1012 -49.46 35.61 -29.72
CA VAL A 1012 -50.58 35.22 -28.84
C VAL A 1012 -51.31 36.46 -28.34
N PRO A 1013 -52.66 36.48 -28.28
CA PRO A 1013 -53.40 37.58 -27.67
C PRO A 1013 -52.95 37.83 -26.23
N GLN A 1014 -52.77 39.10 -25.84
CA GLN A 1014 -52.26 39.48 -24.52
C GLN A 1014 -53.02 38.83 -23.34
N SER A 1015 -54.35 38.68 -23.45
CA SER A 1015 -55.18 38.02 -22.43
C SER A 1015 -54.88 36.53 -22.28
N GLU A 1016 -54.61 35.84 -23.39
CA GLU A 1016 -54.25 34.42 -23.40
C GLU A 1016 -52.82 34.23 -22.91
N ALA A 1017 -51.91 35.14 -23.26
CA ALA A 1017 -50.54 35.13 -22.78
C ALA A 1017 -50.46 35.31 -21.26
N MET A 1018 -51.22 36.27 -20.71
CA MET A 1018 -51.32 36.48 -19.25
C MET A 1018 -51.91 35.26 -18.53
N ALA A 1019 -52.94 34.61 -19.10
CA ALA A 1019 -53.53 33.41 -18.52
C ALA A 1019 -52.54 32.24 -18.49
N ALA A 1020 -51.84 31.98 -19.60
CA ALA A 1020 -50.82 30.94 -19.65
C ALA A 1020 -49.65 31.21 -18.68
N LEU A 1021 -49.21 32.47 -18.55
CA LEU A 1021 -48.18 32.83 -17.57
C LEU A 1021 -48.61 32.59 -16.13
N ASN A 1022 -49.87 32.88 -15.78
CA ASN A 1022 -50.38 32.55 -14.44
C ASN A 1022 -50.32 31.04 -14.17
N ASP A 1023 -50.64 30.21 -15.16
CA ASP A 1023 -50.51 28.75 -15.04
C ASP A 1023 -49.06 28.31 -14.81
N TYR A 1024 -48.09 28.88 -15.53
CA TYR A 1024 -46.66 28.59 -15.30
C TYR A 1024 -46.15 29.16 -13.96
N ILE A 1025 -46.67 30.28 -13.46
CA ILE A 1025 -46.33 30.76 -12.11
C ILE A 1025 -46.90 29.80 -11.06
N ALA A 1026 -48.13 29.32 -11.23
CA ALA A 1026 -48.69 28.30 -10.34
C ALA A 1026 -47.86 27.01 -10.37
N GLY A 1027 -47.42 26.57 -11.56
CA GLY A 1027 -46.51 25.43 -11.72
C GLY A 1027 -45.14 25.62 -11.05
N TYR A 1028 -44.59 26.83 -11.10
CA TYR A 1028 -43.37 27.20 -10.38
C TYR A 1028 -43.56 27.09 -8.86
N LEU A 1029 -44.63 27.67 -8.33
CA LEU A 1029 -44.95 27.62 -6.90
C LEU A 1029 -45.19 26.18 -6.42
N ASP A 1030 -45.93 25.37 -7.18
CA ASP A 1030 -46.13 23.94 -6.89
C ASP A 1030 -44.81 23.15 -6.98
N GLY A 1031 -43.97 23.46 -7.96
CA GLY A 1031 -42.65 22.89 -8.13
C GLY A 1031 -41.65 23.27 -7.03
N LEU A 1032 -41.92 24.33 -6.27
CA LEU A 1032 -41.18 24.68 -5.04
C LEU A 1032 -41.73 23.95 -3.81
N ARG A 1033 -42.97 23.46 -3.85
CA ARG A 1033 -43.53 22.63 -2.77
C ARG A 1033 -43.03 21.19 -2.86
N GLN A 1034 -42.97 20.66 -4.08
CA GLN A 1034 -42.50 19.31 -4.37
C GLN A 1034 -41.78 19.31 -5.74
N PRO A 1035 -40.75 18.47 -5.94
CA PRO A 1035 -40.00 18.47 -7.20
C PRO A 1035 -40.92 18.10 -8.36
N LEU A 1036 -41.00 19.00 -9.33
CA LEU A 1036 -41.75 18.78 -10.56
C LEU A 1036 -40.93 17.86 -11.49
N MET A 1037 -41.44 16.66 -11.76
CA MET A 1037 -40.80 15.64 -12.62
C MET A 1037 -40.89 15.95 -14.13
N LEU A 1038 -40.65 17.21 -14.50
CA LEU A 1038 -40.60 17.64 -15.89
C LEU A 1038 -39.19 17.42 -16.46
N LEU A 1039 -39.03 16.33 -17.20
CA LEU A 1039 -37.75 15.90 -17.76
C LEU A 1039 -37.67 16.19 -19.26
N SER A 1040 -36.63 16.88 -19.69
CA SER A 1040 -36.49 17.43 -21.04
C SER A 1040 -36.27 16.36 -22.11
N LYS A 1041 -35.44 15.35 -21.84
CA LYS A 1041 -35.13 14.28 -22.79
C LYS A 1041 -36.18 13.17 -22.69
N SER A 1042 -36.43 12.64 -21.49
CA SER A 1042 -37.34 11.52 -21.26
C SER A 1042 -38.80 11.89 -21.52
N GLY A 1043 -39.30 12.95 -20.88
CA GLY A 1043 -40.66 13.45 -21.09
C GLY A 1043 -40.87 13.95 -22.51
N GLY A 1044 -39.88 14.67 -23.07
CA GLY A 1044 -39.88 15.11 -24.46
C GLY A 1044 -39.94 13.95 -25.45
N ALA A 1045 -39.12 12.91 -25.29
CA ALA A 1045 -39.09 11.75 -26.18
C ALA A 1045 -40.40 10.94 -26.17
N TRP A 1046 -41.03 10.81 -24.99
CA TRP A 1046 -42.37 10.23 -24.89
C TRP A 1046 -43.39 11.08 -25.65
N LEU A 1047 -43.41 12.39 -25.37
CA LEU A 1047 -44.39 13.30 -25.92
C LEU A 1047 -44.29 13.39 -27.45
N THR A 1048 -43.09 13.52 -28.00
CA THR A 1048 -42.86 13.53 -29.46
C THR A 1048 -43.25 12.21 -30.12
N ALA A 1049 -43.20 11.09 -29.41
CA ALA A 1049 -43.62 9.79 -29.93
C ALA A 1049 -45.14 9.58 -29.87
N SER A 1050 -45.80 10.18 -28.88
CA SER A 1050 -47.25 10.11 -28.67
C SER A 1050 -48.02 11.21 -29.40
N TYR A 1051 -47.37 12.29 -29.83
CA TYR A 1051 -48.02 13.42 -30.51
C TYR A 1051 -48.05 13.24 -32.03
N ASP A 1052 -49.24 13.31 -32.63
CA ASP A 1052 -49.40 13.34 -34.09
C ASP A 1052 -49.52 14.78 -34.59
N LYS A 1053 -48.52 15.23 -35.36
CA LYS A 1053 -48.49 16.57 -35.97
C LYS A 1053 -49.68 16.85 -36.90
N LYS A 1054 -50.26 15.81 -37.53
CA LYS A 1054 -51.35 16.01 -38.52
C LYS A 1054 -52.71 16.21 -37.87
N SER A 1055 -53.00 15.47 -36.81
CA SER A 1055 -54.26 15.58 -36.06
C SER A 1055 -54.18 16.56 -34.88
N GLN A 1056 -52.97 17.04 -34.53
CA GLN A 1056 -52.70 17.87 -33.35
C GLN A 1056 -53.24 17.24 -32.05
N GLN A 1057 -53.25 15.91 -31.98
CA GLN A 1057 -53.76 15.14 -30.84
C GLN A 1057 -52.72 14.16 -30.32
N LEU A 1058 -52.85 13.83 -29.03
CA LEU A 1058 -52.09 12.75 -28.41
C LEU A 1058 -52.74 11.41 -28.75
N LEU A 1059 -51.95 10.53 -29.37
CA LEU A 1059 -52.33 9.17 -29.69
C LEU A 1059 -52.27 8.32 -28.42
N THR A 1060 -53.42 7.80 -27.99
CA THR A 1060 -53.55 6.94 -26.80
C THR A 1060 -53.67 5.46 -27.14
N ASP A 1061 -53.40 5.07 -28.39
CA ASP A 1061 -53.42 3.67 -28.78
C ASP A 1061 -52.25 2.90 -28.13
N GLU A 1062 -52.51 1.64 -27.78
CA GLU A 1062 -51.60 0.81 -27.00
C GLU A 1062 -50.22 0.64 -27.69
N ALA A 1063 -50.21 0.55 -29.03
CA ALA A 1063 -48.98 0.38 -29.81
C ALA A 1063 -48.10 1.64 -29.77
N THR A 1064 -48.70 2.82 -29.94
CA THR A 1064 -47.98 4.10 -29.86
C THR A 1064 -47.49 4.38 -28.44
N GLN A 1065 -48.32 4.12 -27.42
CA GLN A 1065 -47.93 4.31 -26.03
C GLN A 1065 -46.81 3.38 -25.59
N LEU A 1066 -46.79 2.12 -26.06
CA LEU A 1066 -45.68 1.21 -25.83
C LEU A 1066 -44.38 1.75 -26.46
N LYS A 1067 -44.46 2.25 -27.70
CA LYS A 1067 -43.32 2.85 -28.40
C LYS A 1067 -42.81 4.12 -27.70
N ALA A 1068 -43.72 4.98 -27.24
CA ALA A 1068 -43.40 6.21 -26.52
C ALA A 1068 -42.73 5.91 -25.18
N ARG A 1069 -43.25 4.92 -24.45
CA ARG A 1069 -42.64 4.41 -23.21
C ARG A 1069 -41.22 3.89 -23.44
N ASN A 1070 -40.99 3.11 -24.50
CA ASN A 1070 -39.65 2.62 -24.83
C ASN A 1070 -38.68 3.78 -25.11
N ARG A 1071 -39.12 4.82 -25.83
CA ARG A 1071 -38.29 6.01 -26.08
C ARG A 1071 -37.98 6.81 -24.81
N LEU A 1072 -38.95 6.94 -23.90
CA LEU A 1072 -38.72 7.55 -22.58
C LEU A 1072 -37.61 6.81 -21.82
N LEU A 1073 -37.72 5.49 -21.75
CA LEU A 1073 -36.76 4.63 -21.06
C LEU A 1073 -35.38 4.71 -21.72
N THR A 1074 -35.30 4.72 -23.06
CA THR A 1074 -34.04 4.92 -23.78
C THR A 1074 -33.41 6.28 -23.47
N ALA A 1075 -34.21 7.36 -23.41
CA ALA A 1075 -33.71 8.68 -23.04
C ALA A 1075 -33.28 8.78 -21.57
N TRP A 1076 -33.93 8.01 -20.68
CA TRP A 1076 -33.58 7.92 -19.27
C TRP A 1076 -32.27 7.17 -19.04
N SER A 1077 -32.11 5.98 -19.64
CA SER A 1077 -30.92 5.14 -19.47
C SER A 1077 -29.73 5.60 -20.31
N GLY A 1078 -30.01 6.26 -21.44
CA GLY A 1078 -29.00 6.59 -22.44
C GLY A 1078 -28.56 5.38 -23.26
N SER A 1079 -27.42 5.52 -23.92
CA SER A 1079 -26.75 4.51 -24.73
C SER A 1079 -25.30 4.36 -24.28
N TYR A 1080 -24.54 3.42 -24.86
CA TYR A 1080 -23.12 3.27 -24.57
C TYR A 1080 -22.28 4.54 -24.84
N GLN A 1081 -22.72 5.41 -25.75
CA GLN A 1081 -21.99 6.64 -26.13
C GLN A 1081 -22.53 7.92 -25.49
N VAL A 1082 -23.75 7.89 -24.95
CA VAL A 1082 -24.44 9.09 -24.44
C VAL A 1082 -25.13 8.73 -23.15
N GLU A 1083 -24.74 9.40 -22.08
CA GLU A 1083 -25.38 9.25 -20.77
C GLU A 1083 -26.85 9.68 -20.82
N GLY A 1084 -27.70 8.85 -20.21
CA GLY A 1084 -29.12 9.12 -20.10
C GLY A 1084 -29.42 10.24 -19.12
N GLU A 1085 -30.62 10.83 -19.23
CA GLU A 1085 -31.07 11.88 -18.31
C GLU A 1085 -31.10 11.38 -16.85
N GLY A 1086 -31.29 10.08 -16.63
CA GLY A 1086 -31.28 9.47 -15.30
C GLY A 1086 -29.92 9.43 -14.60
N SER A 1087 -28.81 9.73 -15.29
CA SER A 1087 -27.47 9.83 -14.67
C SER A 1087 -27.29 11.08 -13.80
N ASP A 1088 -28.16 12.08 -13.94
CA ASP A 1088 -28.09 13.33 -13.20
C ASP A 1088 -28.17 13.08 -11.67
N PRO A 1089 -27.23 13.60 -10.85
CA PRO A 1089 -27.22 13.43 -9.40
C PRO A 1089 -28.50 13.90 -8.68
N TYR A 1090 -29.12 14.98 -9.17
CA TYR A 1090 -30.37 15.50 -8.61
C TYR A 1090 -31.52 14.51 -8.84
N LEU A 1091 -31.55 13.84 -9.99
CA LEU A 1091 -32.53 12.80 -10.31
C LEU A 1091 -32.23 11.50 -9.57
N GLN A 1092 -30.98 11.06 -9.50
CA GLN A 1092 -30.56 9.88 -8.72
C GLN A 1092 -30.90 9.98 -7.24
N ARG A 1093 -30.93 11.21 -6.68
CA ARG A 1093 -31.36 11.43 -5.30
C ARG A 1093 -32.85 11.17 -5.10
N LEU A 1094 -33.68 11.49 -6.10
CA LEU A 1094 -35.13 11.28 -6.06
C LEU A 1094 -35.51 9.84 -6.45
N CYS A 1095 -34.95 9.34 -7.54
CA CYS A 1095 -35.26 8.03 -8.11
C CYS A 1095 -34.02 7.33 -8.68
N ARG A 1096 -33.51 6.35 -7.93
CA ARG A 1096 -32.41 5.48 -8.40
C ARG A 1096 -32.87 4.48 -9.46
N VAL A 1097 -34.12 4.03 -9.34
CA VAL A 1097 -34.78 3.14 -10.29
C VAL A 1097 -36.14 3.74 -10.60
N LEU A 1098 -36.46 3.87 -11.88
CA LEU A 1098 -37.76 4.34 -12.34
C LEU A 1098 -38.84 3.29 -12.06
N ASP A 1099 -39.84 3.68 -11.27
CA ASP A 1099 -41.07 2.90 -11.10
C ASP A 1099 -42.22 3.45 -11.97
N GLU A 1100 -43.36 2.74 -12.00
CA GLU A 1100 -44.52 3.14 -12.79
C GLU A 1100 -45.13 4.48 -12.33
N ALA A 1101 -45.05 4.79 -11.02
CA ALA A 1101 -45.58 6.04 -10.49
C ALA A 1101 -44.78 7.24 -10.98
N GLN A 1102 -43.45 7.13 -10.99
CA GLN A 1102 -42.55 8.16 -11.49
C GLN A 1102 -42.65 8.30 -13.02
N LEU A 1103 -42.81 7.18 -13.75
CA LEU A 1103 -43.10 7.23 -15.19
C LEU A 1103 -44.37 8.02 -15.47
N GLN A 1104 -45.44 7.77 -14.70
CA GLN A 1104 -46.69 8.52 -14.80
C GLN A 1104 -46.50 10.00 -14.46
N GLN A 1105 -45.77 10.33 -13.40
CA GLN A 1105 -45.46 11.73 -13.07
C GLN A 1105 -44.70 12.45 -14.20
N ILE A 1106 -43.75 11.77 -14.85
CA ILE A 1106 -42.99 12.32 -15.97
C ILE A 1106 -43.88 12.55 -17.19
N THR A 1107 -44.74 11.59 -17.55
CA THR A 1107 -45.64 11.72 -18.71
C THR A 1107 -46.73 12.77 -18.48
N GLU A 1108 -47.30 12.83 -17.27
CA GLU A 1108 -48.27 13.86 -16.88
C GLU A 1108 -47.64 15.25 -16.89
N ALA A 1109 -46.43 15.41 -16.35
CA ALA A 1109 -45.71 16.68 -16.38
C ALA A 1109 -45.38 17.09 -17.82
N ALA A 1110 -44.90 16.16 -18.66
CA ALA A 1110 -44.62 16.43 -20.07
C ALA A 1110 -45.90 16.82 -20.84
N GLN A 1111 -47.01 16.12 -20.61
CA GLN A 1111 -48.29 16.45 -21.22
C GLN A 1111 -48.80 17.82 -20.76
N ARG A 1112 -48.65 18.18 -19.48
CA ARG A 1112 -49.14 19.45 -18.95
C ARG A 1112 -48.31 20.65 -19.44
N TRP A 1113 -46.99 20.53 -19.45
CA TRP A 1113 -46.09 21.67 -19.64
C TRP A 1113 -45.40 21.73 -21.00
N TYR A 1114 -45.16 20.60 -21.67
CA TYR A 1114 -44.54 20.59 -23.01
C TYR A 1114 -45.54 20.48 -24.16
N LEU A 1115 -46.75 19.92 -23.95
CA LEU A 1115 -47.76 19.84 -25.01
C LEU A 1115 -48.18 21.21 -25.54
N PRO A 1116 -48.44 22.24 -24.71
CA PRO A 1116 -48.79 23.58 -25.21
C PRO A 1116 -47.68 24.17 -26.10
N VAL A 1117 -46.41 23.93 -25.74
CA VAL A 1117 -45.24 24.37 -26.51
C VAL A 1117 -45.22 23.70 -27.89
N LEU A 1118 -45.40 22.38 -27.95
CA LEU A 1118 -45.46 21.64 -29.22
C LEU A 1118 -46.66 22.03 -30.09
N ALA A 1119 -47.81 22.32 -29.47
CA ALA A 1119 -49.02 22.72 -30.18
C ALA A 1119 -48.93 24.15 -30.74
N ALA A 1120 -48.26 25.06 -30.02
CA ALA A 1120 -48.06 26.45 -30.44
C ALA A 1120 -46.98 26.59 -31.53
N HIS A 1121 -46.10 25.60 -31.67
CA HIS A 1121 -45.02 25.65 -32.65
C HIS A 1121 -45.53 25.50 -34.09
N GLN A 1122 -45.10 26.41 -34.97
CA GLN A 1122 -45.32 26.32 -36.41
C GLN A 1122 -44.00 25.96 -37.13
N ASP A 1123 -44.04 24.90 -37.92
CA ASP A 1123 -43.00 24.62 -38.93
C ASP A 1123 -43.26 25.58 -40.10
N ASP A 1124 -42.51 26.68 -40.23
CA ASP A 1124 -42.60 27.56 -41.42
C ASP A 1124 -42.26 26.75 -42.68
N GLU A 1125 -43.08 26.82 -43.73
CA GLU A 1125 -42.81 26.17 -45.03
C GLU A 1125 -41.42 26.49 -45.61
#